data_AF-A0A0J1B989-F1
#
_entry.id   AF-A0A0J1B989-F1
#
_cell.length_a   1.000
_cell.length_b   1.000
_cell.length_c   1.000
_cell.angle_alpha   90.00
_cell.angle_beta   90.00
_cell.angle_gamma   90.00
#
_symmetry.space_group_name_H-M   'P 1'
#
loop_
_entity.id
_entity.type
_entity.pdbx_description
1 polymer ?
#
loop_
_entity_poly.entity_id
_entity_poly.type
_entity_poly.pdbx_seq_one_letter_code
_entity_poly.pdbx_strand_id
1 'polypeptide(L)'
;MPRPTMISHARSLLAFPAFLVGTLICITGVAQRPPTGVPAGVEKILRIEPRTGNARNSEGDFVRLKDGRLLLVYTKFVGAGDHAPAELVSRVSNDNGVTWTKEDVPVIERGADDSNLMSVSLLRLQDGRIGLFYIRKYDPTPEANHLFLNDILMRTSSDEGETWSDPTRIVPKEIPSYQILNNDRVIQLRSGRLVAPLAVHYQVGWPGYRKSAEMVCYLSDDGGATWQRSKSALSSESLAQEPGVVELSDGRLMMFCRSGDCQLLSYSNDQGETWSELTRSSFTQPTVSPASIERIPSTGDLLMLWNNGDDDLAKKQPVGRRPFTAAISKDDGKTWQNIRNVGTDPEGWYCYTAIEFVDDHVLLAHCEYPRLNSLQVTRIPVSWFYEGDEVSTTDGQNAENLNTDDLDYSVSLEVAEEGFEGKECWVHARVGVIPTQNSDPTAVMTTQKLLLSGSDVFYRLHESRQSAGSDTWSKLSPIDSFSRQMFQRDIIPRGGEGSQDLLQEGDETTVCDFVPQWHAASQRLLGIGQTVWYRNNRVMHVRPRGIAYGVVNPENQTWNDWKVVELPDEPRFRNAGSGSAQRVDLPGGDVLVPVYCKEPHQKQFSSIIVRCRFDGETLHYIDHGNALTIPVDRGLYEPSLTHFDGRFYLTLRNDQHGYVAVSDDGLNFETAQRWTFDDGQELGNYNTQQHWVTHSDGLFLVYTRRGANNDHVFRHRAPLFIAQVDPETLQVIRSTERVLVPEHGARLGNFGVTRYSENETWVTVAEWMQPAGVEKHGSNNRIYIAKLKWNQPNQLASQKSPPGIKADPTAYSQPPKSLADEFGAYRSPLIFDDGTQVTKANQWPPRREEIRSRWESMLGTWPALISDPQARIIDTTQDDSLTKHTVEFHWTPNEKTTGYLLIPNTERSEANGLPAVLTVYYEPETAIGEGKPHRDFALQLARRGFVTLSIGTTEATQAKTYSLYHPSLDDASVQPLSMLACAAANAWQVLADRPEVDSNRIGVVGHSFGGKWAMFAACLSERFACGAWSDPGIVFDESMSGVNYWEPWYLGYHSRPWRKRGLITADNPARGLYPKLVAKGHDLHELHALMAPRPFLVSGGSADPIRRWEALNHCVAINQLLGHDDRVAMTNRPDHSPNADSNSVIFAFFERHLATNKQPL
;
A
#
# COMPACT_ATOMS: atom_id res chain seq x y z
N MET A 1 -55.71 -24.46 -57.17
CA MET A 1 -56.93 -24.63 -56.32
C MET A 1 -56.51 -24.39 -54.87
N PRO A 2 -57.31 -23.80 -53.95
CA PRO A 2 -58.42 -22.83 -54.05
C PRO A 2 -58.11 -21.50 -53.26
N ARG A 3 -59.11 -20.82 -52.63
CA ARG A 3 -59.10 -19.53 -51.86
C ARG A 3 -60.28 -19.53 -50.81
N PRO A 4 -60.78 -18.46 -50.09
CA PRO A 4 -60.38 -17.02 -49.96
C PRO A 4 -60.56 -16.29 -48.56
N THR A 5 -60.02 -15.05 -48.43
CA THR A 5 -60.51 -13.78 -47.77
C THR A 5 -61.27 -13.65 -46.40
N MET A 6 -60.79 -12.70 -45.55
CA MET A 6 -61.45 -11.51 -44.87
C MET A 6 -62.58 -11.51 -43.78
N ILE A 7 -62.30 -10.77 -42.66
CA ILE A 7 -63.08 -9.68 -41.93
C ILE A 7 -64.41 -9.96 -41.12
N SER A 8 -64.61 -9.35 -39.90
CA SER A 8 -65.84 -8.56 -39.45
C SER A 8 -66.34 -8.54 -37.94
N HIS A 9 -66.47 -7.33 -37.31
CA HIS A 9 -67.49 -6.73 -36.36
C HIS A 9 -67.82 -7.09 -34.84
N ALA A 10 -67.49 -6.16 -33.92
CA ALA A 10 -68.27 -5.28 -32.96
C ALA A 10 -69.53 -5.66 -32.09
N ARG A 11 -69.66 -5.11 -30.83
CA ARG A 11 -70.86 -4.38 -30.24
C ARG A 11 -70.72 -3.76 -28.79
N SER A 12 -71.82 -3.24 -28.18
CA SER A 12 -71.88 -2.05 -27.25
C SER A 12 -72.71 -2.17 -25.92
N LEU A 13 -72.93 -1.03 -25.22
CA LEU A 13 -73.35 -0.76 -23.80
C LEU A 13 -74.87 -0.68 -23.43
N LEU A 14 -75.19 -0.56 -22.09
CA LEU A 14 -76.27 0.19 -21.33
C LEU A 14 -76.73 -0.60 -20.04
N ALA A 15 -77.33 -0.09 -18.93
CA ALA A 15 -77.52 1.24 -18.27
C ALA A 15 -78.16 1.11 -16.82
N PHE A 16 -78.33 2.25 -16.08
CA PHE A 16 -79.11 2.48 -14.81
C PHE A 16 -78.64 1.86 -13.46
N PRO A 17 -79.07 2.36 -12.26
CA PRO A 17 -79.73 3.64 -11.87
C PRO A 17 -78.98 4.40 -10.71
N ALA A 18 -79.62 5.38 -10.04
CA ALA A 18 -79.01 6.30 -9.04
C ALA A 18 -79.72 6.37 -7.66
N PHE A 19 -79.03 6.86 -6.62
CA PHE A 19 -79.61 7.23 -5.30
C PHE A 19 -78.80 8.33 -4.56
N LEU A 20 -79.40 8.95 -3.52
CA LEU A 20 -78.84 10.04 -2.70
C LEU A 20 -77.93 9.58 -1.55
N VAL A 21 -76.80 10.28 -1.35
CA VAL A 21 -76.15 10.77 -0.09
C VAL A 21 -75.07 11.78 -0.57
N GLY A 22 -74.72 12.90 0.07
CA GLY A 22 -75.04 13.42 1.41
C GLY A 22 -73.73 13.89 2.08
N THR A 23 -73.47 15.19 2.08
CA THR A 23 -72.14 15.81 2.27
C THR A 23 -71.45 15.48 3.60
N LEU A 24 -70.15 15.15 3.54
CA LEU A 24 -69.22 15.48 4.61
C LEU A 24 -67.85 15.92 4.06
N ILE A 25 -67.65 17.24 3.91
CA ILE A 25 -66.34 17.82 3.59
C ILE A 25 -65.58 18.01 4.91
N CYS A 26 -64.76 17.03 5.26
CA CYS A 26 -63.75 17.19 6.30
C CYS A 26 -62.43 17.63 5.67
N ILE A 27 -62.27 18.93 5.40
CA ILE A 27 -60.94 19.55 5.25
C ILE A 27 -60.34 19.67 6.65
N THR A 28 -60.00 18.53 7.23
CA THR A 28 -59.00 18.44 8.29
C THR A 28 -57.64 18.47 7.62
N GLY A 29 -56.83 19.50 7.90
CA GLY A 29 -55.41 19.52 7.55
C GLY A 29 -54.63 18.51 8.37
N VAL A 30 -54.85 17.22 8.10
CA VAL A 30 -54.05 16.13 8.64
C VAL A 30 -52.69 16.22 7.95
N ALA A 31 -51.67 16.66 8.68
CA ALA A 31 -50.29 16.53 8.23
C ALA A 31 -50.07 15.08 7.85
N GLN A 32 -49.70 14.83 6.59
CA GLN A 32 -49.59 13.48 6.08
C GLN A 32 -48.47 12.76 6.83
N ARG A 33 -48.67 11.46 7.12
CA ARG A 33 -47.61 10.67 7.76
C ARG A 33 -46.30 10.78 6.95
N PRO A 34 -45.13 10.79 7.59
CA PRO A 34 -43.88 10.64 6.85
C PRO A 34 -43.86 9.31 6.07
N PRO A 35 -43.07 9.21 4.99
CA PRO A 35 -42.78 7.94 4.34
C PRO A 35 -42.21 6.91 5.34
N THR A 36 -42.49 5.64 5.08
CA THR A 36 -42.05 4.48 5.86
C THR A 36 -41.26 3.53 4.98
N GLY A 37 -40.48 2.61 5.57
CA GLY A 37 -39.62 1.73 4.77
C GLY A 37 -38.48 2.48 4.08
N VAL A 38 -37.98 3.54 4.73
CA VAL A 38 -36.74 4.24 4.39
C VAL A 38 -35.58 3.47 5.05
N PRO A 39 -34.53 3.08 4.30
CA PRO A 39 -33.35 2.41 4.87
C PRO A 39 -32.52 3.29 5.81
N ALA A 40 -31.66 2.67 6.61
CA ALA A 40 -30.51 3.38 7.18
C ALA A 40 -29.63 3.95 6.05
N GLY A 41 -29.03 5.12 6.26
CA GLY A 41 -28.22 5.83 5.26
C GLY A 41 -29.01 6.62 4.20
N VAL A 42 -30.35 6.53 4.18
CA VAL A 42 -31.20 7.25 3.21
C VAL A 42 -31.94 8.41 3.90
N GLU A 43 -31.58 9.65 3.60
CA GLU A 43 -32.12 10.85 4.26
C GLU A 43 -33.27 11.49 3.46
N LYS A 44 -34.44 11.68 4.08
CA LYS A 44 -35.61 12.30 3.45
C LYS A 44 -35.69 13.80 3.77
N ILE A 45 -34.81 14.58 3.14
CA ILE A 45 -34.51 15.97 3.53
C ILE A 45 -35.65 16.98 3.27
N LEU A 46 -36.17 17.07 2.04
CA LEU A 46 -37.22 18.03 1.68
C LEU A 46 -38.41 17.32 1.04
N ARG A 47 -39.61 17.57 1.57
CA ARG A 47 -40.87 17.15 0.96
C ARG A 47 -41.70 18.36 0.57
N ILE A 48 -41.98 18.51 -0.73
CA ILE A 48 -42.84 19.57 -1.25
C ILE A 48 -44.24 18.99 -1.47
N GLU A 49 -45.05 19.06 -0.41
CA GLU A 49 -46.44 18.58 -0.40
C GLU A 49 -47.40 19.51 -1.18
N PRO A 50 -48.54 19.00 -1.68
CA PRO A 50 -49.64 19.81 -2.20
C PRO A 50 -50.09 20.88 -1.20
N ARG A 51 -50.44 22.07 -1.71
CA ARG A 51 -50.90 23.25 -0.95
C ARG A 51 -52.21 23.78 -1.55
N THR A 52 -52.91 24.67 -0.84
CA THR A 52 -54.10 25.33 -1.40
C THR A 52 -53.73 26.08 -2.69
N GLY A 53 -54.32 25.69 -3.83
CA GLY A 53 -53.97 26.23 -5.16
C GLY A 53 -52.78 25.55 -5.86
N ASN A 54 -52.17 24.53 -5.25
CA ASN A 54 -51.09 23.70 -5.81
C ASN A 54 -51.38 22.23 -5.49
N ALA A 55 -52.09 21.54 -6.38
CA ALA A 55 -52.59 20.18 -6.11
C ALA A 55 -51.54 19.07 -6.31
N ARG A 56 -50.38 19.39 -6.92
CA ARG A 56 -49.29 18.44 -7.17
C ARG A 56 -47.97 19.18 -7.38
N ASN A 57 -46.95 18.81 -6.62
CA ASN A 57 -45.56 19.04 -7.00
C ASN A 57 -45.05 17.73 -7.63
N SER A 58 -44.29 17.84 -8.71
CA SER A 58 -43.92 16.71 -9.56
C SER A 58 -42.44 16.79 -9.89
N GLU A 59 -42.03 16.21 -11.02
CA GLU A 59 -40.68 16.18 -11.51
C GLU A 59 -39.99 17.56 -11.60
N GLY A 60 -38.68 17.53 -11.34
CA GLY A 60 -37.77 18.66 -11.41
C GLY A 60 -36.35 18.15 -11.67
N ASP A 61 -35.38 19.05 -11.53
CA ASP A 61 -33.95 18.77 -11.71
C ASP A 61 -33.08 19.73 -10.88
N PHE A 62 -31.80 19.42 -10.72
CA PHE A 62 -30.83 20.22 -9.96
C PHE A 62 -29.74 20.85 -10.84
N VAL A 63 -29.05 21.85 -10.32
CA VAL A 63 -27.70 22.23 -10.77
C VAL A 63 -26.91 22.90 -9.65
N ARG A 64 -25.66 22.50 -9.45
CA ARG A 64 -24.71 23.23 -8.61
C ARG A 64 -24.32 24.59 -9.22
N LEU A 65 -24.42 25.65 -8.41
CA LEU A 65 -24.03 27.02 -8.75
C LEU A 65 -22.54 27.25 -8.44
N LYS A 66 -21.93 28.23 -9.12
CA LYS A 66 -20.49 28.56 -8.98
C LYS A 66 -20.07 29.02 -7.58
N ASP A 67 -21.03 29.41 -6.73
CA ASP A 67 -20.81 29.78 -5.33
C ASP A 67 -21.06 28.62 -4.34
N GLY A 68 -21.26 27.40 -4.85
CA GLY A 68 -21.48 26.18 -4.07
C GLY A 68 -22.94 25.90 -3.73
N ARG A 69 -23.86 26.86 -3.91
CA ARG A 69 -25.30 26.64 -3.73
C ARG A 69 -25.84 25.61 -4.72
N LEU A 70 -26.97 24.99 -4.38
CA LEU A 70 -27.71 24.10 -5.28
C LEU A 70 -29.03 24.76 -5.67
N LEU A 71 -29.34 24.77 -6.97
CA LEU A 71 -30.62 25.22 -7.51
C LEU A 71 -31.44 24.01 -7.95
N LEU A 72 -32.56 23.76 -7.28
CA LEU A 72 -33.59 22.81 -7.71
C LEU A 72 -34.66 23.58 -8.48
N VAL A 73 -34.94 23.22 -9.74
CA VAL A 73 -36.10 23.76 -10.51
C VAL A 73 -37.08 22.62 -10.75
N TYR A 74 -38.36 22.82 -10.41
CA TYR A 74 -39.36 21.76 -10.46
C TYR A 74 -40.74 22.23 -10.91
N THR A 75 -41.55 21.25 -11.32
CA THR A 75 -42.89 21.49 -11.86
C THR A 75 -43.93 21.56 -10.75
N LYS A 76 -44.62 22.70 -10.67
CA LYS A 76 -45.68 22.99 -9.70
C LYS A 76 -47.03 23.08 -10.42
N PHE A 77 -47.94 22.14 -10.13
CA PHE A 77 -49.24 22.05 -10.79
C PHE A 77 -50.37 22.64 -9.93
N VAL A 78 -51.19 23.49 -10.55
CA VAL A 78 -52.42 24.04 -9.97
C VAL A 78 -53.51 22.96 -9.83
N GLY A 79 -53.46 21.89 -10.65
CA GLY A 79 -54.38 20.75 -10.62
C GLY A 79 -53.68 19.38 -10.61
N ALA A 80 -54.41 18.30 -10.36
CA ALA A 80 -53.79 17.01 -10.00
C ALA A 80 -53.31 16.10 -11.17
N GLY A 81 -53.69 16.40 -12.42
CA GLY A 81 -53.40 15.54 -13.59
C GLY A 81 -52.26 16.05 -14.47
N ASP A 82 -51.67 15.19 -15.30
CA ASP A 82 -50.49 15.48 -16.15
C ASP A 82 -50.72 16.53 -17.25
N HIS A 83 -51.95 17.04 -17.38
CA HIS A 83 -52.35 18.10 -18.31
C HIS A 83 -52.93 19.34 -17.59
N ALA A 84 -52.89 19.38 -16.25
CA ALA A 84 -53.36 20.55 -15.51
C ALA A 84 -52.36 21.72 -15.65
N PRO A 85 -52.83 22.98 -15.53
CA PRO A 85 -51.96 24.16 -15.53
C PRO A 85 -50.83 24.02 -14.51
N ALA A 86 -49.61 24.32 -14.95
CA ALA A 86 -48.40 24.24 -14.16
C ALA A 86 -47.39 25.31 -14.57
N GLU A 87 -46.54 25.66 -13.63
CA GLU A 87 -45.47 26.66 -13.70
C GLU A 87 -44.14 26.04 -13.22
N LEU A 88 -43.01 26.62 -13.65
CA LEU A 88 -41.69 26.20 -13.19
C LEU A 88 -41.23 27.14 -12.07
N VAL A 89 -40.92 26.57 -10.90
CA VAL A 89 -40.48 27.28 -9.70
C VAL A 89 -39.24 26.62 -9.13
N SER A 90 -38.48 27.34 -8.29
CA SER A 90 -37.24 26.82 -7.71
C SER A 90 -37.23 26.69 -6.18
N ARG A 91 -36.19 26.00 -5.72
CA ARG A 91 -35.64 26.03 -4.36
C ARG A 91 -34.12 26.15 -4.42
N VAL A 92 -33.54 26.71 -3.36
CA VAL A 92 -32.10 26.83 -3.20
C VAL A 92 -31.67 26.20 -1.89
N SER A 93 -30.56 25.45 -1.91
CA SER A 93 -29.81 25.00 -0.74
C SER A 93 -28.45 25.70 -0.72
N ASN A 94 -27.95 26.02 0.47
CA ASN A 94 -26.65 26.66 0.70
C ASN A 94 -25.66 25.72 1.43
N ASP A 95 -26.03 24.46 1.59
CA ASP A 95 -25.45 23.49 2.54
C ASP A 95 -25.49 22.06 1.98
N ASN A 96 -25.05 21.90 0.72
CA ASN A 96 -24.96 20.61 0.02
C ASN A 96 -26.25 19.75 0.09
N GLY A 97 -27.41 20.41 0.00
CA GLY A 97 -28.72 19.79 -0.09
C GLY A 97 -29.37 19.45 1.24
N VAL A 98 -28.77 19.82 2.39
CA VAL A 98 -29.24 19.47 3.74
C VAL A 98 -30.39 20.36 4.22
N THR A 99 -30.44 21.64 3.83
CA THR A 99 -31.62 22.50 4.02
C THR A 99 -31.94 23.30 2.76
N TRP A 100 -33.22 23.64 2.61
CA TRP A 100 -33.74 24.30 1.41
C TRP A 100 -34.62 25.50 1.79
N THR A 101 -34.71 26.48 0.89
CA THR A 101 -35.63 27.61 1.04
C THR A 101 -37.09 27.16 1.19
N LYS A 102 -37.92 27.96 1.88
CA LYS A 102 -39.33 27.59 2.15
C LYS A 102 -40.30 28.01 1.05
N GLU A 103 -40.05 29.15 0.43
CA GLU A 103 -40.96 29.78 -0.55
C GLU A 103 -40.67 29.40 -2.00
N ASP A 104 -41.71 29.45 -2.83
CA ASP A 104 -41.60 29.26 -4.29
C ASP A 104 -41.04 30.53 -4.93
N VAL A 105 -39.90 30.44 -5.61
CA VAL A 105 -39.39 31.49 -6.50
C VAL A 105 -39.80 31.12 -7.95
N PRO A 106 -40.54 31.97 -8.68
CA PRO A 106 -40.85 31.73 -10.10
C PRO A 106 -39.59 31.67 -10.96
N VAL A 107 -39.53 30.68 -11.87
CA VAL A 107 -38.46 30.54 -12.86
C VAL A 107 -39.02 30.78 -14.26
N ILE A 108 -40.09 30.07 -14.63
CA ILE A 108 -40.87 30.32 -15.85
C ILE A 108 -42.36 30.31 -15.48
N GLU A 109 -42.98 31.49 -15.54
CA GLU A 109 -44.43 31.65 -15.37
C GLU A 109 -45.19 31.12 -16.58
N ARG A 110 -46.40 30.61 -16.35
CA ARG A 110 -47.28 30.07 -17.39
C ARG A 110 -47.96 31.20 -18.19
N GLY A 111 -47.69 31.26 -19.49
CA GLY A 111 -48.33 32.20 -20.41
C GLY A 111 -49.81 31.92 -20.66
N ALA A 112 -50.50 32.89 -21.29
CA ALA A 112 -51.92 32.77 -21.60
C ALA A 112 -52.23 31.63 -22.61
N ASP A 113 -51.34 31.43 -23.59
CA ASP A 113 -51.44 30.39 -24.63
C ASP A 113 -50.86 29.03 -24.19
N ASP A 114 -50.38 28.91 -22.94
CA ASP A 114 -49.73 27.71 -22.43
C ASP A 114 -50.77 26.85 -21.69
N SER A 115 -51.00 25.61 -22.09
CA SER A 115 -51.86 24.70 -21.30
C SER A 115 -51.14 24.27 -20.02
N ASN A 116 -49.82 23.99 -20.11
CA ASN A 116 -48.99 23.47 -19.02
C ASN A 116 -47.48 23.63 -19.33
N LEU A 117 -46.67 23.96 -18.32
CA LEU A 117 -45.20 23.89 -18.36
C LEU A 117 -44.75 22.75 -17.45
N MET A 118 -43.87 21.84 -17.90
CA MET A 118 -43.45 20.69 -17.09
C MET A 118 -42.15 20.01 -17.55
N SER A 119 -41.71 18.99 -16.82
CA SER A 119 -40.63 18.06 -17.20
C SER A 119 -39.29 18.76 -17.47
N VAL A 120 -38.65 19.18 -16.37
CA VAL A 120 -37.41 19.95 -16.35
C VAL A 120 -36.19 19.05 -16.58
N SER A 121 -35.25 19.47 -17.42
CA SER A 121 -33.84 19.11 -17.22
C SER A 121 -32.99 20.36 -17.02
N LEU A 122 -31.95 20.26 -16.20
CA LEU A 122 -30.92 21.27 -16.00
C LEU A 122 -29.57 20.71 -16.40
N LEU A 123 -28.65 21.57 -16.85
CA LEU A 123 -27.30 21.14 -17.17
C LEU A 123 -26.30 22.29 -17.03
N ARG A 124 -25.17 22.04 -16.35
CA ARG A 124 -24.02 22.94 -16.41
C ARG A 124 -23.28 22.71 -17.74
N LEU A 125 -23.37 23.66 -18.66
CA LEU A 125 -22.70 23.58 -19.95
C LEU A 125 -21.19 23.80 -19.79
N GLN A 126 -20.39 23.19 -20.67
CA GLN A 126 -18.92 23.34 -20.71
C GLN A 126 -18.45 24.79 -20.95
N ASP A 127 -19.30 25.67 -21.49
CA ASP A 127 -19.03 27.12 -21.61
C ASP A 127 -19.34 27.92 -20.31
N GLY A 128 -19.78 27.23 -19.26
CA GLY A 128 -20.09 27.79 -17.95
C GLY A 128 -21.52 28.29 -17.75
N ARG A 129 -22.36 28.33 -18.80
CA ARG A 129 -23.80 28.64 -18.69
C ARG A 129 -24.58 27.48 -18.02
N ILE A 130 -25.79 27.78 -17.54
CA ILE A 130 -26.78 26.77 -17.19
C ILE A 130 -27.75 26.64 -18.37
N GLY A 131 -27.98 25.41 -18.86
CA GLY A 131 -29.11 25.08 -19.72
C GLY A 131 -30.33 24.68 -18.89
N LEU A 132 -31.50 25.23 -19.22
CA LEU A 132 -32.81 24.82 -18.70
C LEU A 132 -33.66 24.30 -19.85
N PHE A 133 -34.02 23.03 -19.77
CA PHE A 133 -34.81 22.31 -20.77
C PHE A 133 -36.20 22.01 -20.19
N TYR A 134 -37.27 22.21 -20.97
CA TYR A 134 -38.63 21.97 -20.49
C TYR A 134 -39.63 21.73 -21.62
N ILE A 135 -40.77 21.11 -21.27
CA ILE A 135 -41.94 20.97 -22.13
C ILE A 135 -42.87 22.18 -21.93
N ARG A 136 -43.30 22.80 -23.03
CA ARG A 136 -44.42 23.74 -23.08
C ARG A 136 -45.58 23.12 -23.86
N LYS A 137 -46.62 22.67 -23.16
CA LYS A 137 -47.87 22.16 -23.77
C LYS A 137 -48.78 23.32 -24.16
N TYR A 138 -49.46 23.21 -25.29
CA TYR A 138 -50.47 24.15 -25.78
C TYR A 138 -51.64 23.41 -26.44
N ASP A 139 -52.76 24.12 -26.59
CA ASP A 139 -54.00 23.55 -27.12
C ASP A 139 -53.87 23.19 -28.62
N PRO A 140 -54.56 22.14 -29.09
CA PRO A 140 -54.31 21.55 -30.41
C PRO A 140 -54.86 22.40 -31.56
N THR A 141 -54.18 22.36 -32.71
CA THR A 141 -54.68 22.99 -33.94
C THR A 141 -55.82 22.16 -34.58
N PRO A 142 -56.66 22.72 -35.46
CA PRO A 142 -57.77 21.99 -36.10
C PRO A 142 -57.36 20.74 -36.89
N GLU A 143 -56.08 20.63 -37.27
CA GLU A 143 -55.50 19.52 -38.02
C GLU A 143 -54.97 18.39 -37.11
N ALA A 144 -54.91 18.60 -35.80
CA ALA A 144 -54.32 17.66 -34.84
C ALA A 144 -55.36 16.69 -34.27
N ASN A 145 -55.16 15.39 -34.51
CA ASN A 145 -55.95 14.31 -33.89
C ASN A 145 -55.38 13.88 -32.52
N HIS A 146 -55.08 14.87 -31.66
CA HIS A 146 -54.69 14.66 -30.26
C HIS A 146 -55.14 15.84 -29.39
N LEU A 147 -55.21 15.65 -28.06
CA LEU A 147 -55.78 16.62 -27.13
C LEU A 147 -54.89 17.83 -26.85
N PHE A 148 -53.59 17.74 -27.13
CA PHE A 148 -52.60 18.80 -26.95
C PHE A 148 -51.48 18.64 -27.98
N LEU A 149 -50.73 19.72 -28.20
CA LEU A 149 -49.42 19.71 -28.83
C LEU A 149 -48.40 20.29 -27.85
N ASN A 150 -47.10 20.18 -28.14
CA ASN A 150 -46.09 20.83 -27.32
C ASN A 150 -44.83 21.28 -28.09
N ASP A 151 -44.12 22.21 -27.43
CA ASP A 151 -42.78 22.62 -27.78
C ASP A 151 -41.81 22.00 -26.77
N ILE A 152 -40.66 21.51 -27.24
CA ILE A 152 -39.50 21.19 -26.38
C ILE A 152 -38.54 22.38 -26.48
N LEU A 153 -38.30 23.04 -25.35
CA LEU A 153 -37.62 24.33 -25.28
C LEU A 153 -36.36 24.25 -24.43
N MET A 154 -35.34 25.03 -24.82
CA MET A 154 -34.15 25.31 -24.05
C MET A 154 -34.05 26.82 -23.79
N ARG A 155 -33.66 27.21 -22.58
CA ARG A 155 -33.14 28.55 -22.26
C ARG A 155 -31.76 28.41 -21.65
N THR A 156 -30.98 29.49 -21.63
CA THR A 156 -29.71 29.53 -20.88
C THR A 156 -29.62 30.71 -19.93
N SER A 157 -29.02 30.48 -18.77
CA SER A 157 -28.56 31.51 -17.83
C SER A 157 -27.03 31.63 -17.88
N SER A 158 -26.54 32.87 -17.84
CA SER A 158 -25.11 33.20 -17.70
C SER A 158 -24.76 33.74 -16.30
N ASP A 159 -25.76 33.87 -15.43
CA ASP A 159 -25.75 34.56 -14.14
C ASP A 159 -26.27 33.65 -13.00
N GLU A 160 -25.94 32.36 -13.07
CA GLU A 160 -26.23 31.35 -12.03
C GLU A 160 -27.72 31.14 -11.71
N GLY A 161 -28.59 31.37 -12.70
CA GLY A 161 -30.02 31.09 -12.66
C GLY A 161 -30.90 32.30 -12.33
N GLU A 162 -30.30 33.47 -12.09
CA GLU A 162 -31.02 34.72 -11.77
C GLU A 162 -31.80 35.27 -12.99
N THR A 163 -31.27 35.15 -14.22
CA THR A 163 -32.03 35.45 -15.45
C THR A 163 -31.87 34.37 -16.53
N TRP A 164 -32.83 34.31 -17.46
CA TRP A 164 -32.92 33.27 -18.49
C TRP A 164 -33.13 33.90 -19.87
N SER A 165 -32.38 33.41 -20.86
CA SER A 165 -32.51 33.82 -22.27
C SER A 165 -33.91 33.58 -22.83
N ASP A 166 -34.20 34.17 -23.99
CA ASP A 166 -35.30 33.72 -24.84
C ASP A 166 -35.19 32.22 -25.17
N PRO A 167 -36.32 31.53 -25.46
CA PRO A 167 -36.34 30.08 -25.60
C PRO A 167 -35.96 29.62 -27.01
N THR A 168 -34.86 28.88 -27.13
CA THR A 168 -34.53 28.08 -28.32
C THR A 168 -35.47 26.88 -28.41
N ARG A 169 -35.91 26.55 -29.63
CA ARG A 169 -36.68 25.35 -29.93
C ARG A 169 -35.74 24.19 -30.27
N ILE A 170 -35.84 23.09 -29.53
CA ILE A 170 -35.14 21.83 -29.87
C ILE A 170 -35.82 21.18 -31.08
N VAL A 171 -37.16 21.18 -31.08
CA VAL A 171 -37.99 20.64 -32.16
C VAL A 171 -38.45 21.77 -33.10
N PRO A 172 -38.19 21.71 -34.41
CA PRO A 172 -38.67 22.70 -35.38
C PRO A 172 -40.19 22.91 -35.30
N LYS A 173 -40.63 24.17 -35.37
CA LYS A 173 -42.05 24.56 -35.24
C LYS A 173 -42.92 24.00 -36.38
N GLU A 174 -42.27 23.68 -37.49
CA GLU A 174 -42.80 23.11 -38.72
C GLU A 174 -43.17 21.62 -38.57
N ILE A 175 -42.90 21.02 -37.40
CA ILE A 175 -43.24 19.63 -37.06
C ILE A 175 -44.13 19.59 -35.80
N PRO A 176 -45.37 20.13 -35.83
CA PRO A 176 -46.24 20.14 -34.66
C PRO A 176 -46.54 18.72 -34.20
N SER A 177 -46.29 18.47 -32.92
CA SER A 177 -46.28 17.11 -32.35
C SER A 177 -46.59 17.14 -30.86
N TYR A 178 -46.76 15.96 -30.28
CA TYR A 178 -46.83 15.73 -28.84
C TYR A 178 -45.70 14.76 -28.47
N GLN A 179 -44.65 15.30 -27.85
CA GLN A 179 -43.41 14.61 -27.52
C GLN A 179 -43.14 14.68 -26.01
N ILE A 180 -42.49 13.67 -25.44
CA ILE A 180 -42.04 13.71 -24.04
C ILE A 180 -40.51 13.71 -23.99
N LEU A 181 -39.94 14.84 -23.56
CA LEU A 181 -38.67 14.88 -22.83
C LEU A 181 -38.99 14.49 -21.38
N ASN A 182 -38.42 13.42 -20.84
CA ASN A 182 -38.53 13.16 -19.40
C ASN A 182 -37.61 14.12 -18.63
N ASN A 183 -37.87 14.36 -17.34
CA ASN A 183 -36.97 15.15 -16.51
C ASN A 183 -35.56 14.53 -16.42
N ASP A 184 -34.53 15.36 -16.22
CA ASP A 184 -33.14 14.90 -16.07
C ASP A 184 -32.65 13.93 -17.18
N ARG A 185 -32.85 14.23 -18.47
CA ARG A 185 -32.38 13.36 -19.58
C ARG A 185 -31.45 14.02 -20.59
N VAL A 186 -31.15 15.31 -20.46
CA VAL A 186 -30.35 16.05 -21.45
C VAL A 186 -28.89 16.11 -21.02
N ILE A 187 -28.02 15.39 -21.72
CA ILE A 187 -26.58 15.31 -21.41
C ILE A 187 -25.73 16.16 -22.36
N GLN A 188 -24.56 16.58 -21.90
CA GLN A 188 -23.47 17.07 -22.76
C GLN A 188 -22.36 16.03 -22.78
N LEU A 189 -22.03 15.55 -23.97
CA LEU A 189 -20.97 14.56 -24.18
C LEU A 189 -19.59 15.16 -23.89
N ARG A 190 -18.59 14.32 -23.66
CA ARG A 190 -17.16 14.69 -23.61
C ARG A 190 -16.67 15.47 -24.84
N SER A 191 -17.36 15.33 -25.99
CA SER A 191 -17.10 16.08 -27.22
C SER A 191 -17.67 17.52 -27.24
N GLY A 192 -18.48 17.89 -26.26
CA GLY A 192 -19.19 19.17 -26.20
C GLY A 192 -20.58 19.15 -26.85
N ARG A 193 -20.94 18.07 -27.56
CA ARG A 193 -22.28 17.89 -28.16
C ARG A 193 -23.36 17.71 -27.08
N LEU A 194 -24.49 18.41 -27.22
CA LEU A 194 -25.69 18.17 -26.43
C LEU A 194 -26.56 17.06 -27.05
N VAL A 195 -27.16 16.21 -26.22
CA VAL A 195 -28.07 15.13 -26.63
C VAL A 195 -29.37 15.19 -25.81
N ALA A 196 -30.49 15.45 -26.49
CA ALA A 196 -31.83 15.51 -25.91
C ALA A 196 -32.71 14.34 -26.43
N PRO A 197 -32.95 13.28 -25.64
CA PRO A 197 -33.77 12.13 -26.05
C PRO A 197 -35.27 12.40 -25.84
N LEU A 198 -36.10 12.05 -26.83
CA LEU A 198 -37.53 12.36 -26.87
C LEU A 198 -38.39 11.16 -27.29
N ALA A 199 -39.55 10.99 -26.64
CA ALA A 199 -40.60 10.05 -27.05
C ALA A 199 -41.70 10.75 -27.85
N VAL A 200 -41.74 10.55 -29.17
CA VAL A 200 -42.77 11.12 -30.06
C VAL A 200 -44.03 10.24 -30.04
N HIS A 201 -45.07 10.73 -29.39
CA HIS A 201 -46.36 10.03 -29.27
C HIS A 201 -47.36 10.39 -30.36
N TYR A 202 -47.31 11.62 -30.85
CA TYR A 202 -48.14 12.11 -31.95
C TYR A 202 -47.37 13.14 -32.79
N GLN A 203 -47.65 13.19 -34.09
CA GLN A 203 -47.23 14.24 -35.00
C GLN A 203 -48.42 14.55 -35.91
N VAL A 204 -48.64 15.82 -36.28
CA VAL A 204 -49.71 16.19 -37.21
C VAL A 204 -49.56 15.42 -38.52
N GLY A 205 -50.67 14.82 -38.99
CA GLY A 205 -50.69 13.87 -40.11
C GLY A 205 -50.62 12.38 -39.71
N TRP A 206 -50.30 12.04 -38.46
CA TRP A 206 -50.49 10.67 -37.95
C TRP A 206 -51.98 10.39 -37.70
N PRO A 207 -52.44 9.13 -37.79
CA PRO A 207 -53.86 8.77 -37.60
C PRO A 207 -54.38 9.02 -36.17
N GLY A 208 -53.49 9.20 -35.20
CA GLY A 208 -53.82 9.48 -33.80
C GLY A 208 -52.63 9.21 -32.88
N TYR A 209 -52.81 9.42 -31.58
CA TYR A 209 -51.82 9.13 -30.53
C TYR A 209 -51.38 7.65 -30.56
N ARG A 210 -50.07 7.40 -30.65
CA ARG A 210 -49.48 6.06 -30.51
C ARG A 210 -49.20 5.77 -29.03
N LYS A 211 -49.64 4.62 -28.52
CA LYS A 211 -49.35 4.19 -27.14
C LYS A 211 -47.85 3.91 -26.95
N SER A 212 -47.25 3.17 -27.89
CA SER A 212 -45.79 3.06 -28.02
C SER A 212 -45.30 4.24 -28.85
N ALA A 213 -44.40 5.06 -28.29
CA ALA A 213 -43.85 6.20 -28.98
C ALA A 213 -42.71 5.82 -29.92
N GLU A 214 -42.36 6.75 -30.81
CA GLU A 214 -41.15 6.71 -31.62
C GLU A 214 -40.02 7.41 -30.84
N MET A 215 -38.93 6.70 -30.53
CA MET A 215 -37.79 7.25 -29.79
C MET A 215 -36.83 7.94 -30.76
N VAL A 216 -36.45 9.18 -30.44
CA VAL A 216 -35.51 9.99 -31.23
C VAL A 216 -34.56 10.74 -30.31
N CYS A 217 -33.42 11.18 -30.83
CA CYS A 217 -32.60 12.20 -30.18
C CYS A 217 -32.63 13.49 -31.01
N TYR A 218 -32.48 14.62 -30.34
CA TYR A 218 -32.03 15.86 -30.96
C TYR A 218 -30.63 16.20 -30.45
N LEU A 219 -29.79 16.70 -31.35
CA LEU A 219 -28.36 16.89 -31.16
C LEU A 219 -28.01 18.36 -31.42
N SER A 220 -27.09 18.92 -30.65
CA SER A 220 -26.60 20.30 -30.81
C SER A 220 -25.08 20.34 -30.66
N ASP A 221 -24.38 20.87 -31.66
CA ASP A 221 -22.91 21.03 -31.66
C ASP A 221 -22.44 22.47 -31.35
N ASP A 222 -23.37 23.42 -31.12
CA ASP A 222 -23.10 24.85 -30.98
C ASP A 222 -23.50 25.44 -29.61
N GLY A 223 -23.57 24.60 -28.58
CA GLY A 223 -23.96 25.02 -27.23
C GLY A 223 -25.46 25.34 -27.10
N GLY A 224 -26.30 24.69 -27.91
CA GLY A 224 -27.76 24.73 -27.80
C GLY A 224 -28.45 25.80 -28.64
N ALA A 225 -27.75 26.44 -29.58
CA ALA A 225 -28.30 27.48 -30.45
C ALA A 225 -29.04 26.90 -31.67
N THR A 226 -28.58 25.76 -32.22
CA THR A 226 -29.27 25.03 -33.30
C THR A 226 -29.31 23.52 -33.01
N TRP A 227 -30.40 22.87 -33.43
CA TRP A 227 -30.68 21.47 -33.10
C TRP A 227 -31.05 20.66 -34.34
N GLN A 228 -30.48 19.46 -34.45
CA GLN A 228 -30.76 18.50 -35.53
C GLN A 228 -31.33 17.18 -34.97
N ARG A 229 -32.30 16.58 -35.66
CA ARG A 229 -32.90 15.29 -35.27
C ARG A 229 -31.97 14.13 -35.68
N SER A 230 -31.88 13.09 -34.85
CA SER A 230 -31.21 11.84 -35.16
C SER A 230 -31.74 11.20 -36.45
N LYS A 231 -30.85 10.50 -37.16
CA LYS A 231 -31.15 9.77 -38.40
C LYS A 231 -31.99 8.53 -38.10
N SER A 232 -31.67 7.81 -37.02
CA SER A 232 -32.51 6.74 -36.48
C SER A 232 -33.76 7.30 -35.79
N ALA A 233 -34.84 6.53 -35.87
CA ALA A 233 -36.10 6.74 -35.16
C ALA A 233 -36.64 5.36 -34.76
N LEU A 234 -36.55 5.02 -33.47
CA LEU A 234 -36.78 3.65 -32.99
C LEU A 234 -38.23 3.45 -32.59
N SER A 235 -38.74 2.23 -32.69
CA SER A 235 -40.07 1.87 -32.19
C SER A 235 -40.07 0.44 -31.64
N SER A 236 -41.04 0.10 -30.79
CA SER A 236 -41.16 -1.26 -30.23
C SER A 236 -42.61 -1.66 -30.05
N GLU A 237 -42.92 -2.92 -30.36
CA GLU A 237 -44.21 -3.55 -30.04
C GLU A 237 -44.40 -3.74 -28.52
N SER A 238 -43.31 -3.81 -27.75
CA SER A 238 -43.32 -4.06 -26.29
C SER A 238 -43.70 -2.84 -25.43
N LEU A 239 -44.14 -1.74 -26.04
CA LEU A 239 -44.20 -0.38 -25.50
C LEU A 239 -42.81 0.26 -25.35
N ALA A 240 -42.63 1.48 -25.88
CA ALA A 240 -41.47 2.34 -25.62
C ALA A 240 -41.97 3.76 -25.28
N GLN A 241 -41.52 4.31 -24.16
CA GLN A 241 -41.81 5.67 -23.67
C GLN A 241 -40.61 6.22 -22.87
N GLU A 242 -40.57 7.53 -22.64
CA GLU A 242 -39.62 8.23 -21.73
C GLU A 242 -38.16 7.73 -21.81
N PRO A 243 -37.45 7.99 -22.94
CA PRO A 243 -36.05 7.63 -23.10
C PRO A 243 -35.12 8.51 -22.27
N GLY A 244 -34.08 7.91 -21.68
CA GLY A 244 -32.87 8.56 -21.23
C GLY A 244 -31.65 8.09 -22.01
N VAL A 245 -30.53 8.82 -21.91
CA VAL A 245 -29.26 8.50 -22.56
C VAL A 245 -28.10 8.77 -21.60
N VAL A 246 -27.10 7.89 -21.59
CA VAL A 246 -25.83 8.08 -20.86
C VAL A 246 -24.63 7.78 -21.78
N GLU A 247 -23.55 8.55 -21.64
CA GLU A 247 -22.27 8.30 -22.34
C GLU A 247 -21.48 7.19 -21.61
N LEU A 248 -21.03 6.17 -22.36
CA LEU A 248 -20.24 5.05 -21.88
C LEU A 248 -18.75 5.42 -21.78
N SER A 249 -17.96 4.69 -20.99
CA SER A 249 -16.53 4.99 -20.81
C SER A 249 -15.75 4.98 -22.14
N ASP A 250 -16.16 4.12 -23.07
CA ASP A 250 -15.63 3.96 -24.43
C ASP A 250 -16.18 4.98 -25.47
N GLY A 251 -17.01 5.94 -25.06
CA GLY A 251 -17.56 6.98 -25.92
C GLY A 251 -18.75 6.57 -26.79
N ARG A 252 -19.24 5.33 -26.67
CA ARG A 252 -20.59 4.95 -27.17
C ARG A 252 -21.65 5.58 -26.27
N LEU A 253 -22.88 5.70 -26.78
CA LEU A 253 -24.03 6.11 -25.97
C LEU A 253 -24.96 4.92 -25.73
N MET A 254 -25.53 4.81 -24.52
CA MET A 254 -26.60 3.88 -24.20
C MET A 254 -27.91 4.64 -23.98
N MET A 255 -28.94 4.30 -24.73
CA MET A 255 -30.32 4.77 -24.52
C MET A 255 -31.09 3.71 -23.72
N PHE A 256 -31.89 4.15 -22.76
CA PHE A 256 -32.79 3.32 -21.95
C PHE A 256 -34.21 3.89 -21.96
N CYS A 257 -35.22 3.05 -22.24
CA CYS A 257 -36.63 3.49 -22.37
C CYS A 257 -37.59 2.57 -21.60
N ARG A 258 -38.68 3.10 -21.04
CA ARG A 258 -39.65 2.25 -20.32
C ARG A 258 -40.56 1.44 -21.25
N SER A 259 -40.76 0.17 -20.90
CA SER A 259 -41.69 -0.75 -21.57
C SER A 259 -42.70 -1.37 -20.59
N GLY A 260 -43.47 -2.37 -21.06
CA GLY A 260 -44.46 -3.06 -20.25
C GLY A 260 -43.93 -3.63 -18.92
N ASP A 261 -42.76 -4.27 -18.97
CA ASP A 261 -42.23 -5.15 -17.91
C ASP A 261 -40.70 -5.11 -17.74
N CYS A 262 -39.97 -4.37 -18.59
CA CYS A 262 -38.53 -4.08 -18.42
C CYS A 262 -38.16 -2.69 -18.96
N GLN A 263 -36.88 -2.31 -18.90
CA GLN A 263 -36.35 -1.26 -19.76
C GLN A 263 -35.98 -1.82 -21.15
N LEU A 264 -36.04 -1.00 -22.19
CA LEU A 264 -35.49 -1.28 -23.51
C LEU A 264 -34.16 -0.57 -23.66
N LEU A 265 -33.18 -1.21 -24.32
CA LEU A 265 -31.84 -0.68 -24.55
C LEU A 265 -31.56 -0.53 -26.05
N SER A 266 -30.89 0.57 -26.41
CA SER A 266 -30.31 0.82 -27.73
C SER A 266 -28.95 1.50 -27.56
N TYR A 267 -28.05 1.34 -28.53
CA TYR A 267 -26.70 1.90 -28.49
C TYR A 267 -26.37 2.71 -29.74
N SER A 268 -25.65 3.82 -29.57
CA SER A 268 -25.05 4.62 -30.64
C SER A 268 -23.52 4.54 -30.57
N ASN A 269 -22.88 4.51 -31.75
CA ASN A 269 -21.41 4.53 -31.89
C ASN A 269 -20.93 5.85 -32.54
N ASP A 270 -21.85 6.78 -32.80
CA ASP A 270 -21.65 7.98 -33.63
C ASP A 270 -22.26 9.22 -32.96
N GLN A 271 -22.13 9.31 -31.64
CA GLN A 271 -22.57 10.45 -30.82
C GLN A 271 -24.05 10.83 -31.03
N GLY A 272 -24.91 9.81 -31.09
CA GLY A 272 -26.37 9.95 -31.13
C GLY A 272 -26.98 10.14 -32.53
N GLU A 273 -26.18 10.15 -33.59
CA GLU A 273 -26.65 10.30 -34.98
C GLU A 273 -27.48 9.09 -35.42
N THR A 274 -26.97 7.87 -35.18
CA THR A 274 -27.68 6.61 -35.43
C THR A 274 -27.69 5.74 -34.16
N TRP A 275 -28.71 4.91 -34.10
CA TRP A 275 -29.02 4.05 -32.96
C TRP A 275 -29.43 2.67 -33.47
N SER A 276 -29.03 1.63 -32.73
CA SER A 276 -29.43 0.24 -32.98
C SER A 276 -30.88 -0.04 -32.56
N GLU A 277 -31.43 -1.17 -32.98
CA GLU A 277 -32.81 -1.59 -32.64
C GLU A 277 -33.03 -1.72 -31.12
N LEU A 278 -34.25 -1.46 -30.67
CA LEU A 278 -34.60 -1.56 -29.25
C LEU A 278 -34.65 -3.01 -28.78
N THR A 279 -33.65 -3.38 -27.98
CA THR A 279 -33.54 -4.68 -27.29
C THR A 279 -34.15 -4.62 -25.88
N ARG A 280 -34.48 -5.76 -25.28
CA ARG A 280 -34.98 -5.83 -23.89
C ARG A 280 -33.82 -6.00 -22.92
N SER A 281 -33.81 -5.23 -21.82
CA SER A 281 -32.85 -5.41 -20.74
C SER A 281 -33.21 -6.61 -19.85
N SER A 282 -32.28 -6.98 -18.96
CA SER A 282 -32.53 -7.89 -17.83
C SER A 282 -33.22 -7.21 -16.63
N PHE A 283 -33.39 -5.88 -16.65
CA PHE A 283 -33.93 -5.11 -15.52
C PHE A 283 -35.46 -5.13 -15.59
N THR A 284 -36.06 -6.09 -14.88
CA THR A 284 -37.50 -6.23 -14.79
C THR A 284 -38.11 -5.11 -13.94
N GLN A 285 -39.38 -4.81 -14.19
CA GLN A 285 -40.17 -3.84 -13.41
C GLN A 285 -41.62 -4.30 -13.24
N PRO A 286 -42.27 -4.00 -12.09
CA PRO A 286 -43.61 -4.53 -11.79
C PRO A 286 -44.73 -3.82 -12.55
N THR A 287 -44.50 -2.57 -12.98
CA THR A 287 -45.42 -1.76 -13.79
C THR A 287 -44.62 -0.85 -14.73
N VAL A 288 -45.30 -0.07 -15.58
CA VAL A 288 -44.64 0.80 -16.57
C VAL A 288 -44.00 2.02 -15.90
N SER A 289 -42.73 1.93 -15.55
CA SER A 289 -41.92 2.94 -14.84
C SER A 289 -40.67 3.37 -15.64
N PRO A 290 -40.26 4.66 -15.59
CA PRO A 290 -38.96 5.06 -16.11
C PRO A 290 -37.86 4.65 -15.11
N ALA A 291 -36.71 4.21 -15.64
CA ALA A 291 -35.46 4.22 -14.89
C ALA A 291 -34.77 5.59 -15.07
N SER A 292 -33.78 5.87 -14.23
CA SER A 292 -32.80 6.95 -14.41
C SER A 292 -31.42 6.34 -14.29
N ILE A 293 -30.51 6.68 -15.22
CA ILE A 293 -29.14 6.16 -15.23
C ILE A 293 -28.17 7.31 -15.51
N GLU A 294 -27.24 7.50 -14.58
CA GLU A 294 -26.21 8.54 -14.60
C GLU A 294 -24.84 7.95 -14.24
N ARG A 295 -23.75 8.70 -14.45
CA ARG A 295 -22.39 8.26 -14.07
C ARG A 295 -21.94 8.96 -12.81
N ILE A 296 -21.57 8.19 -11.79
CA ILE A 296 -21.00 8.69 -10.53
C ILE A 296 -19.64 9.32 -10.82
N PRO A 297 -19.42 10.62 -10.53
CA PRO A 297 -18.15 11.28 -10.86
C PRO A 297 -16.92 10.77 -10.10
N SER A 298 -17.11 10.25 -8.88
CA SER A 298 -16.02 9.81 -7.99
C SER A 298 -15.49 8.40 -8.28
N THR A 299 -16.35 7.46 -8.67
CA THR A 299 -15.94 6.08 -9.05
C THR A 299 -15.85 5.88 -10.56
N GLY A 300 -16.60 6.66 -11.34
CA GLY A 300 -16.77 6.47 -12.78
C GLY A 300 -17.82 5.43 -13.15
N ASP A 301 -18.48 4.79 -12.17
CA ASP A 301 -19.51 3.76 -12.41
C ASP A 301 -20.86 4.35 -12.84
N LEU A 302 -21.75 3.53 -13.41
CA LEU A 302 -23.14 3.93 -13.64
C LEU A 302 -24.03 3.63 -12.42
N LEU A 303 -24.83 4.60 -12.00
CA LEU A 303 -25.88 4.47 -11.00
C LEU A 303 -27.25 4.38 -11.69
N MET A 304 -28.01 3.30 -11.46
CA MET A 304 -29.38 3.14 -11.97
C MET A 304 -30.39 3.20 -10.82
N LEU A 305 -31.38 4.08 -10.93
CA LEU A 305 -32.57 4.14 -10.07
C LEU A 305 -33.80 3.67 -10.87
N TRP A 306 -34.49 2.61 -10.42
CA TRP A 306 -35.69 2.08 -11.06
C TRP A 306 -36.67 1.44 -10.04
N ASN A 307 -37.73 0.79 -10.54
CA ASN A 307 -38.61 -0.05 -9.72
C ASN A 307 -38.33 -1.52 -10.02
N ASN A 308 -37.67 -2.24 -9.10
CA ASN A 308 -37.26 -3.62 -9.34
C ASN A 308 -38.45 -4.59 -9.36
N GLY A 309 -38.68 -5.24 -10.52
CA GLY A 309 -39.71 -6.26 -10.69
C GLY A 309 -39.33 -7.62 -10.09
N ASP A 310 -38.04 -7.84 -9.85
CA ASP A 310 -37.53 -9.07 -9.23
C ASP A 310 -37.54 -9.04 -7.70
N ASP A 311 -37.89 -7.90 -7.09
CA ASP A 311 -38.04 -7.77 -5.65
C ASP A 311 -39.23 -8.56 -5.07
N ASP A 312 -39.05 -9.06 -3.86
CA ASP A 312 -40.01 -9.94 -3.19
C ASP A 312 -41.31 -9.22 -2.80
N LEU A 313 -41.29 -7.90 -2.59
CA LEU A 313 -42.48 -7.06 -2.38
C LEU A 313 -43.23 -6.86 -3.69
N ALA A 314 -42.51 -6.58 -4.78
CA ALA A 314 -43.07 -6.43 -6.12
C ALA A 314 -43.77 -7.72 -6.59
N LYS A 315 -43.13 -8.88 -6.37
CA LYS A 315 -43.68 -10.21 -6.67
C LYS A 315 -44.92 -10.57 -5.85
N LYS A 316 -45.00 -10.14 -4.58
CA LYS A 316 -46.14 -10.44 -3.69
C LYS A 316 -47.33 -9.50 -3.92
N GLN A 317 -47.10 -8.21 -4.17
CA GLN A 317 -48.14 -7.22 -4.47
C GLN A 317 -47.61 -6.14 -5.44
N PRO A 318 -47.79 -6.30 -6.76
CA PRO A 318 -47.41 -5.28 -7.76
C PRO A 318 -48.39 -4.11 -7.76
N VAL A 319 -48.32 -3.27 -6.72
CA VAL A 319 -49.20 -2.12 -6.49
C VAL A 319 -48.43 -0.82 -6.72
N GLY A 320 -48.52 -0.28 -7.93
CA GLY A 320 -47.93 0.99 -8.31
C GLY A 320 -46.46 0.90 -8.75
N ARG A 321 -45.69 1.94 -8.44
CA ARG A 321 -44.26 2.07 -8.75
C ARG A 321 -43.43 1.89 -7.48
N ARG A 322 -43.27 0.64 -7.03
CA ARG A 322 -42.51 0.25 -5.83
C ARG A 322 -41.97 -1.20 -5.95
N PRO A 323 -40.86 -1.56 -5.29
CA PRO A 323 -39.99 -0.68 -4.49
C PRO A 323 -39.28 0.38 -5.35
N PHE A 324 -38.60 1.32 -4.70
CA PHE A 324 -37.58 2.15 -5.35
C PHE A 324 -36.24 1.49 -5.11
N THR A 325 -35.49 1.21 -6.18
CA THR A 325 -34.28 0.38 -6.12
C THR A 325 -33.14 1.09 -6.84
N ALA A 326 -31.97 1.05 -6.22
CA ALA A 326 -30.71 1.48 -6.80
C ALA A 326 -29.83 0.26 -7.11
N ALA A 327 -28.95 0.40 -8.10
CA ALA A 327 -27.87 -0.54 -8.40
C ALA A 327 -26.72 0.18 -9.10
N ILE A 328 -25.52 -0.39 -9.01
CA ILE A 328 -24.30 0.10 -9.65
C ILE A 328 -23.89 -0.82 -10.80
N SER A 329 -23.37 -0.26 -11.88
CA SER A 329 -22.66 -1.00 -12.92
C SER A 329 -21.24 -0.47 -13.11
N LYS A 330 -20.28 -1.34 -12.81
CA LYS A 330 -18.83 -1.12 -12.96
C LYS A 330 -18.32 -1.43 -14.39
N ASP A 331 -19.21 -1.78 -15.32
CA ASP A 331 -18.85 -2.28 -16.65
C ASP A 331 -19.63 -1.62 -17.82
N ASP A 332 -20.14 -0.40 -17.64
CA ASP A 332 -20.96 0.32 -18.63
C ASP A 332 -22.30 -0.36 -18.96
N GLY A 333 -22.96 -0.88 -17.93
CA GLY A 333 -24.36 -1.30 -17.95
C GLY A 333 -24.61 -2.74 -18.38
N LYS A 334 -23.57 -3.58 -18.50
CA LYS A 334 -23.69 -5.00 -18.92
C LYS A 334 -24.07 -5.88 -17.73
N THR A 335 -23.47 -5.63 -16.56
CA THR A 335 -23.81 -6.24 -15.27
C THR A 335 -24.15 -5.16 -14.25
N TRP A 336 -24.99 -5.49 -13.28
CA TRP A 336 -25.46 -4.57 -12.24
C TRP A 336 -25.42 -5.27 -10.88
N GLN A 337 -24.76 -4.65 -9.92
CA GLN A 337 -24.55 -5.14 -8.56
C GLN A 337 -25.16 -4.16 -7.53
N ASN A 338 -25.11 -4.53 -6.25
CA ASN A 338 -25.55 -3.72 -5.12
C ASN A 338 -27.01 -3.26 -5.26
N ILE A 339 -27.87 -4.22 -5.64
CA ILE A 339 -29.31 -4.01 -5.85
C ILE A 339 -29.98 -3.78 -4.49
N ARG A 340 -30.13 -2.51 -4.09
CA ARG A 340 -30.64 -2.08 -2.76
C ARG A 340 -31.88 -1.22 -2.90
N ASN A 341 -32.90 -1.47 -2.07
CA ASN A 341 -34.14 -0.69 -2.10
C ASN A 341 -33.99 0.63 -1.32
N VAL A 342 -34.00 1.77 -2.03
CA VAL A 342 -33.97 3.14 -1.50
C VAL A 342 -35.30 3.53 -0.80
N GLY A 343 -36.41 2.89 -1.17
CA GLY A 343 -37.72 3.19 -0.59
C GLY A 343 -38.70 2.04 -0.76
N THR A 344 -39.37 1.65 0.34
CA THR A 344 -40.24 0.47 0.38
C THR A 344 -41.65 0.75 0.93
N ASP A 345 -42.07 2.02 1.02
CA ASP A 345 -43.37 2.40 1.59
C ASP A 345 -44.53 1.62 0.94
N PRO A 346 -45.45 1.01 1.72
CA PRO A 346 -46.56 0.25 1.17
C PRO A 346 -47.48 1.04 0.21
N GLU A 347 -47.56 2.36 0.39
CA GLU A 347 -48.31 3.32 -0.44
C GLU A 347 -47.40 4.17 -1.35
N GLY A 348 -46.11 3.81 -1.43
CA GLY A 348 -45.08 4.51 -2.20
C GLY A 348 -45.29 4.43 -3.72
N TRP A 349 -44.84 5.47 -4.42
CA TRP A 349 -44.97 5.60 -5.87
C TRP A 349 -43.81 6.41 -6.44
N TYR A 350 -42.72 5.70 -6.74
CA TYR A 350 -41.41 6.28 -6.99
C TYR A 350 -41.10 6.36 -8.48
N CYS A 351 -40.85 7.56 -9.00
CA CYS A 351 -40.51 7.82 -10.40
C CYS A 351 -40.16 9.28 -10.65
N TYR A 352 -39.75 9.58 -11.89
CA TYR A 352 -39.34 10.92 -12.33
C TYR A 352 -38.18 11.46 -11.49
N THR A 353 -37.21 10.58 -11.28
CA THR A 353 -36.01 10.84 -10.47
C THR A 353 -35.01 11.63 -11.30
N ALA A 354 -34.71 12.84 -10.86
CA ALA A 354 -33.46 13.52 -11.19
C ALA A 354 -32.35 13.10 -10.23
N ILE A 355 -31.12 13.04 -10.74
CA ILE A 355 -29.90 12.70 -10.00
C ILE A 355 -28.96 13.93 -10.04
N GLU A 356 -28.27 14.23 -8.94
CA GLU A 356 -27.18 15.22 -8.91
C GLU A 356 -26.13 14.79 -7.89
N PHE A 357 -24.86 15.02 -8.22
CA PHE A 357 -23.72 14.56 -7.41
C PHE A 357 -23.11 15.74 -6.66
N VAL A 358 -23.25 15.72 -5.34
CA VAL A 358 -22.83 16.82 -4.46
C VAL A 358 -21.78 16.29 -3.48
N ASP A 359 -20.53 16.50 -3.87
CA ASP A 359 -19.32 16.05 -3.16
C ASP A 359 -19.32 14.51 -2.95
N ASP A 360 -19.55 14.04 -1.73
CA ASP A 360 -19.59 12.62 -1.35
C ASP A 360 -21.02 12.02 -1.34
N HIS A 361 -22.04 12.79 -1.73
CA HIS A 361 -23.45 12.40 -1.70
C HIS A 361 -24.15 12.52 -3.07
N VAL A 362 -25.21 11.72 -3.21
CA VAL A 362 -26.19 11.81 -4.31
C VAL A 362 -27.46 12.46 -3.79
N LEU A 363 -27.98 13.43 -4.53
CA LEU A 363 -29.32 13.98 -4.36
C LEU A 363 -30.26 13.38 -5.40
N LEU A 364 -31.44 12.93 -4.93
CA LEU A 364 -32.50 12.37 -5.76
C LEU A 364 -33.76 13.24 -5.60
N ALA A 365 -34.14 13.97 -6.65
CA ALA A 365 -35.42 14.68 -6.71
C ALA A 365 -36.43 13.80 -7.44
N HIS A 366 -37.40 13.21 -6.73
CA HIS A 366 -38.34 12.25 -7.30
C HIS A 366 -39.76 12.40 -6.73
N CYS A 367 -40.76 11.90 -7.45
CA CYS A 367 -42.09 11.73 -6.87
C CYS A 367 -42.05 10.69 -5.75
N GLU A 368 -42.72 10.97 -4.63
CA GLU A 368 -42.99 10.00 -3.56
C GLU A 368 -44.41 10.19 -3.00
N TYR A 369 -44.84 9.18 -2.23
CA TYR A 369 -46.05 9.09 -1.40
C TYR A 369 -46.77 10.43 -1.07
N PRO A 370 -48.13 10.47 -1.08
CA PRO A 370 -49.07 9.45 -1.57
C PRO A 370 -49.36 9.63 -3.06
N ARG A 371 -48.82 8.71 -3.89
CA ARG A 371 -48.91 8.75 -5.37
C ARG A 371 -48.18 9.96 -5.97
N LEU A 372 -48.47 10.28 -7.23
CA LEU A 372 -47.86 11.37 -8.01
C LEU A 372 -48.34 12.76 -7.57
N ASN A 373 -48.06 13.18 -6.33
CA ASN A 373 -48.48 14.51 -5.85
C ASN A 373 -47.42 15.30 -5.03
N SER A 374 -46.38 14.64 -4.54
CA SER A 374 -45.35 15.25 -3.70
C SER A 374 -43.97 15.04 -4.32
N LEU A 375 -43.19 16.11 -4.45
CA LEU A 375 -41.77 16.02 -4.77
C LEU A 375 -40.98 15.78 -3.49
N GLN A 376 -40.16 14.74 -3.46
CA GLN A 376 -39.21 14.46 -2.39
C GLN A 376 -37.79 14.68 -2.91
N VAL A 377 -37.00 15.45 -2.16
CA VAL A 377 -35.54 15.40 -2.22
C VAL A 377 -35.08 14.35 -1.21
N THR A 378 -34.38 13.34 -1.69
CA THR A 378 -33.69 12.33 -0.87
C THR A 378 -32.19 12.54 -1.02
N ARG A 379 -31.43 12.47 0.07
CA ARG A 379 -29.97 12.60 0.12
C ARG A 379 -29.39 11.27 0.60
N ILE A 380 -28.37 10.77 -0.09
CA ILE A 380 -27.81 9.43 0.12
C ILE A 380 -26.28 9.51 -0.06
N PRO A 381 -25.45 9.01 0.86
CA PRO A 381 -24.00 8.91 0.64
C PRO A 381 -23.68 8.08 -0.61
N VAL A 382 -22.66 8.44 -1.38
CA VAL A 382 -22.25 7.64 -2.56
C VAL A 382 -21.88 6.21 -2.12
N SER A 383 -21.22 6.05 -0.97
CA SER A 383 -20.88 4.75 -0.36
C SER A 383 -22.08 3.85 -0.07
N TRP A 384 -23.29 4.40 0.13
CA TRP A 384 -24.51 3.61 0.38
C TRP A 384 -24.89 2.71 -0.81
N PHE A 385 -24.54 3.12 -2.03
CA PHE A 385 -24.74 2.30 -3.23
C PHE A 385 -23.69 1.19 -3.37
N TYR A 386 -22.73 1.11 -2.44
CA TYR A 386 -21.70 0.10 -2.37
C TYR A 386 -21.80 -0.81 -1.15
N GLU A 387 -22.33 -0.35 0.00
CA GLU A 387 -22.61 -1.15 1.21
C GLU A 387 -23.20 -2.56 0.90
N GLY A 388 -22.34 -3.58 0.89
CA GLY A 388 -22.68 -4.96 0.52
C GLY A 388 -21.67 -5.59 -0.45
N ASP A 389 -21.00 -4.77 -1.27
CA ASP A 389 -19.55 -4.89 -1.43
C ASP A 389 -18.91 -4.29 -0.14
N GLU A 390 -17.79 -4.81 0.33
CA GLU A 390 -16.99 -4.11 1.34
C GLU A 390 -16.13 -3.05 0.65
N VAL A 391 -16.65 -1.82 0.58
CA VAL A 391 -15.96 -0.66 -0.04
C VAL A 391 -15.81 0.46 0.98
N SER A 392 -14.74 0.33 1.74
CA SER A 392 -13.88 1.44 2.17
C SER A 392 -13.89 2.71 1.30
N THR A 393 -14.06 3.87 1.91
CA THR A 393 -13.35 5.12 1.52
C THR A 393 -13.26 6.06 2.72
N THR A 394 -12.04 6.39 3.15
CA THR A 394 -11.72 7.73 3.67
C THR A 394 -11.84 8.75 2.51
N ASP A 395 -12.17 10.03 2.70
CA ASP A 395 -12.23 10.88 3.90
C ASP A 395 -13.49 11.78 3.91
N GLY A 396 -13.95 12.28 5.06
CA GLY A 396 -13.41 12.04 6.40
C GLY A 396 -14.05 12.84 7.55
N GLN A 397 -13.63 12.48 8.77
CA GLN A 397 -13.97 13.06 10.08
C GLN A 397 -15.44 12.94 10.56
N ASN A 398 -15.73 11.73 11.05
CA ASN A 398 -16.84 11.35 11.96
C ASN A 398 -18.26 11.31 11.35
N ALA A 399 -19.14 10.37 11.71
CA ALA A 399 -19.07 9.43 12.84
C ALA A 399 -19.47 7.98 12.46
N GLU A 400 -18.48 7.08 12.55
CA GLU A 400 -18.57 5.68 13.02
C GLU A 400 -19.50 4.66 12.29
N ASN A 401 -18.86 3.59 11.80
CA ASN A 401 -19.41 2.26 11.47
C ASN A 401 -20.08 2.07 10.10
N LEU A 402 -19.31 2.30 9.03
CA LEU A 402 -19.30 1.44 7.83
C LEU A 402 -18.38 0.22 8.05
N ASN A 403 -18.49 -0.81 7.19
CA ASN A 403 -17.44 -1.83 6.93
C ASN A 403 -17.14 -1.78 5.42
N THR A 404 -15.96 -1.51 4.85
CA THR A 404 -14.53 -1.31 5.25
C THR A 404 -13.54 -2.45 5.13
N ASP A 405 -13.93 -3.73 5.21
CA ASP A 405 -12.97 -4.76 5.62
C ASP A 405 -12.21 -5.43 4.45
N ASP A 406 -12.81 -5.56 3.25
CA ASP A 406 -12.08 -5.91 2.00
C ASP A 406 -11.01 -4.88 1.60
N LEU A 407 -9.93 -5.39 1.00
CA LEU A 407 -8.77 -4.64 0.54
C LEU A 407 -8.84 -4.27 -0.95
N ASP A 408 -8.68 -2.99 -1.28
CA ASP A 408 -8.69 -2.47 -2.65
C ASP A 408 -7.79 -1.20 -2.81
N TYR A 409 -7.64 -0.73 -4.04
CA TYR A 409 -6.84 0.44 -4.40
C TYR A 409 -7.42 1.18 -5.61
N SER A 410 -7.27 2.51 -5.61
CA SER A 410 -7.41 3.32 -6.83
C SER A 410 -6.05 3.48 -7.51
N VAL A 411 -6.04 3.77 -8.82
CA VAL A 411 -4.80 3.95 -9.61
C VAL A 411 -4.74 5.37 -10.16
N SER A 412 -3.68 6.10 -9.81
CA SER A 412 -3.29 7.33 -10.50
C SER A 412 -2.06 7.06 -11.39
N LEU A 413 -2.09 7.53 -12.64
CA LEU A 413 -1.01 7.27 -13.60
C LEU A 413 -0.27 8.57 -13.94
N GLU A 414 0.99 8.64 -13.51
CA GLU A 414 1.90 9.77 -13.74
C GLU A 414 2.90 9.46 -14.86
N VAL A 415 3.32 10.49 -15.60
CA VAL A 415 4.44 10.42 -16.57
C VAL A 415 5.57 11.31 -16.06
N ALA A 416 6.69 10.69 -15.64
CA ALA A 416 7.81 11.38 -15.02
C ALA A 416 8.85 11.94 -16.03
N GLU A 417 8.87 11.39 -17.25
CA GLU A 417 9.73 11.76 -18.37
C GLU A 417 9.09 11.24 -19.67
N GLU A 418 9.11 12.00 -20.76
CA GLU A 418 8.78 11.50 -22.10
C GLU A 418 9.55 12.22 -23.22
N GLY A 419 9.61 11.61 -24.41
CA GLY A 419 10.25 12.19 -25.59
C GLY A 419 11.13 11.17 -26.31
N PHE A 420 10.68 10.73 -27.50
CA PHE A 420 11.39 9.72 -28.28
C PHE A 420 12.11 10.28 -29.53
N GLU A 421 13.44 10.18 -29.55
CA GLU A 421 14.32 10.69 -30.62
C GLU A 421 14.71 9.64 -31.69
N GLY A 422 14.05 8.47 -31.74
CA GLY A 422 14.27 7.45 -32.78
C GLY A 422 15.57 6.62 -32.68
N LYS A 423 16.60 7.10 -31.98
CA LYS A 423 17.92 6.42 -31.86
C LYS A 423 18.09 5.60 -30.57
N GLU A 424 17.68 6.18 -29.45
CA GLU A 424 17.88 5.64 -28.09
C GLU A 424 16.60 5.82 -27.26
N CYS A 425 16.40 4.95 -26.27
CA CYS A 425 15.23 5.01 -25.40
C CYS A 425 15.60 4.75 -23.93
N TRP A 426 14.90 5.39 -22.99
CA TRP A 426 14.93 5.08 -21.56
C TRP A 426 14.32 3.69 -21.30
N VAL A 427 14.98 2.90 -20.46
CA VAL A 427 14.56 1.56 -20.02
C VAL A 427 14.96 1.34 -18.57
N HIS A 428 14.37 0.33 -17.91
CA HIS A 428 14.69 -0.06 -16.53
C HIS A 428 14.48 1.07 -15.50
N ALA A 429 13.46 1.90 -15.69
CA ALA A 429 13.03 2.84 -14.67
C ALA A 429 12.56 2.10 -13.41
N ARG A 430 13.15 2.41 -12.25
CA ARG A 430 12.84 1.84 -10.93
C ARG A 430 12.93 2.96 -9.90
N VAL A 431 11.99 3.01 -8.95
CA VAL A 431 12.01 3.96 -7.83
C VAL A 431 12.44 3.24 -6.55
N GLY A 432 13.14 3.97 -5.68
CA GLY A 432 13.40 3.61 -4.29
C GLY A 432 13.17 4.83 -3.42
N VAL A 433 12.78 4.64 -2.17
CA VAL A 433 12.47 5.72 -1.23
C VAL A 433 13.57 5.92 -0.18
N ILE A 434 13.84 7.17 0.19
CA ILE A 434 14.66 7.56 1.33
C ILE A 434 13.73 8.16 2.39
N PRO A 435 13.58 7.54 3.57
CA PRO A 435 12.72 8.05 4.63
C PRO A 435 13.18 9.42 5.15
N THR A 436 12.20 10.26 5.49
CA THR A 436 12.43 11.54 6.16
C THR A 436 11.80 11.52 7.56
N GLN A 437 12.09 12.55 8.38
CA GLN A 437 11.49 12.65 9.72
C GLN A 437 10.18 13.42 9.66
N ASN A 438 9.06 12.70 9.78
CA ASN A 438 7.70 13.22 9.90
C ASN A 438 7.18 13.97 8.65
N SER A 439 7.64 13.58 7.46
CA SER A 439 7.08 13.99 6.17
C SER A 439 7.18 12.85 5.15
N ASP A 440 6.76 13.10 3.90
CA ASP A 440 6.90 12.11 2.81
C ASP A 440 8.36 11.69 2.59
N PRO A 441 8.62 10.46 2.13
CA PRO A 441 9.97 10.08 1.75
C PRO A 441 10.42 10.82 0.48
N THR A 442 11.73 10.95 0.31
CA THR A 442 12.32 11.39 -0.96
C THR A 442 12.43 10.20 -1.91
N ALA A 443 11.75 10.23 -3.04
CA ALA A 443 11.85 9.19 -4.05
C ALA A 443 13.05 9.41 -4.97
N VAL A 444 13.79 8.34 -5.25
CA VAL A 444 14.97 8.30 -6.11
C VAL A 444 14.70 7.29 -7.21
N MET A 445 14.51 7.78 -8.43
CA MET A 445 14.37 6.97 -9.62
C MET A 445 15.73 6.71 -10.26
N THR A 446 16.04 5.46 -10.59
CA THR A 446 17.14 5.10 -11.49
C THR A 446 16.58 4.57 -12.82
N THR A 447 17.21 4.94 -13.94
CA THR A 447 16.85 4.51 -15.30
C THR A 447 18.11 4.50 -16.18
N GLN A 448 18.05 3.97 -17.41
CA GLN A 448 19.22 3.93 -18.31
C GLN A 448 18.83 4.07 -19.78
N LYS A 449 19.70 4.62 -20.62
CA LYS A 449 19.51 4.62 -22.09
C LYS A 449 19.89 3.26 -22.69
N LEU A 450 19.10 2.81 -23.66
CA LEU A 450 19.36 1.70 -24.57
C LEU A 450 19.51 2.22 -26.01
N LEU A 451 20.49 1.67 -26.75
CA LEU A 451 20.65 1.88 -28.20
C LEU A 451 19.71 0.96 -29.00
N LEU A 452 18.82 1.54 -29.79
CA LEU A 452 17.76 0.77 -30.47
C LEU A 452 18.23 -0.16 -31.59
N SER A 453 19.40 0.11 -32.19
CA SER A 453 19.98 -0.72 -33.24
C SER A 453 20.66 -2.01 -32.74
N GLY A 454 20.65 -2.25 -31.43
CA GLY A 454 21.11 -3.49 -30.80
C GLY A 454 20.06 -4.13 -29.89
N SER A 455 20.25 -5.41 -29.57
CA SER A 455 19.51 -6.05 -28.46
C SER A 455 20.23 -5.75 -27.16
N ASP A 456 19.52 -5.16 -26.20
CA ASP A 456 19.96 -5.04 -24.81
C ASP A 456 21.30 -4.29 -24.64
N VAL A 457 21.55 -3.29 -25.50
CA VAL A 457 22.77 -2.46 -25.52
C VAL A 457 22.56 -1.22 -24.65
N PHE A 458 22.95 -1.31 -23.38
CA PHE A 458 22.73 -0.26 -22.38
C PHE A 458 23.95 0.62 -22.12
N TYR A 459 23.70 1.84 -21.64
CA TYR A 459 24.69 2.79 -21.13
C TYR A 459 24.56 3.00 -19.62
N ARG A 460 25.34 3.92 -19.04
CA ARG A 460 25.32 4.23 -17.60
C ARG A 460 23.93 4.55 -17.08
N LEU A 461 23.71 4.20 -15.81
CA LEU A 461 22.54 4.63 -15.06
C LEU A 461 22.45 6.17 -15.05
N HIS A 462 21.22 6.64 -15.00
CA HIS A 462 20.85 8.02 -14.74
C HIS A 462 19.89 8.03 -13.55
N GLU A 463 19.89 9.09 -12.75
CA GLU A 463 18.92 9.30 -11.68
C GLU A 463 18.05 10.53 -11.87
N SER A 464 16.86 10.47 -11.28
CA SER A 464 16.00 11.63 -11.02
C SER A 464 15.46 11.50 -9.59
N ARG A 465 15.19 12.63 -8.93
CA ARG A 465 14.72 12.66 -7.55
C ARG A 465 13.48 13.53 -7.41
N GLN A 466 12.54 13.05 -6.60
CA GLN A 466 11.37 13.77 -6.14
C GLN A 466 11.53 13.98 -4.64
N SER A 467 11.77 15.23 -4.23
CA SER A 467 11.96 15.58 -2.82
C SER A 467 10.69 15.38 -2.01
N ALA A 468 10.84 15.12 -0.70
CA ALA A 468 9.73 15.09 0.25
C ALA A 468 8.80 16.31 0.10
N GLY A 469 7.49 16.09 -0.03
CA GLY A 469 6.49 17.15 -0.21
C GLY A 469 6.56 17.90 -1.55
N SER A 470 7.13 17.31 -2.60
CA SER A 470 7.20 17.89 -3.94
C SER A 470 6.59 16.97 -4.99
N ASP A 471 5.68 17.46 -5.82
CA ASP A 471 5.09 16.72 -6.95
C ASP A 471 5.94 16.75 -8.23
N THR A 472 7.21 17.19 -8.15
CA THR A 472 8.06 17.39 -9.34
C THR A 472 9.37 16.63 -9.27
N TRP A 473 9.62 15.84 -10.31
CA TRP A 473 10.89 15.15 -10.54
C TRP A 473 11.99 16.11 -11.01
N SER A 474 13.22 15.89 -10.54
CA SER A 474 14.40 16.55 -11.09
C SER A 474 14.67 16.08 -12.53
N LYS A 475 15.33 16.91 -13.35
CA LYS A 475 15.84 16.44 -14.64
C LYS A 475 16.76 15.23 -14.45
N LEU A 476 16.65 14.23 -15.33
CA LEU A 476 17.53 13.06 -15.35
C LEU A 476 19.01 13.46 -15.51
N SER A 477 19.85 12.98 -14.60
CA SER A 477 21.30 13.24 -14.52
C SER A 477 22.10 11.92 -14.63
N PRO A 478 23.27 11.90 -15.28
CA PRO A 478 24.08 10.67 -15.40
C PRO A 478 24.77 10.31 -14.07
N ILE A 479 24.85 9.03 -13.77
CA ILE A 479 25.59 8.50 -12.61
C ILE A 479 26.94 7.94 -13.10
N ASP A 480 28.01 8.71 -12.93
CA ASP A 480 29.29 8.43 -13.60
C ASP A 480 30.01 7.17 -13.11
N SER A 481 29.80 6.73 -11.86
CA SER A 481 30.32 5.47 -11.35
C SER A 481 29.80 4.24 -12.10
N PHE A 482 28.64 4.35 -12.77
CA PHE A 482 28.05 3.31 -13.62
C PHE A 482 28.44 3.43 -15.10
N SER A 483 29.43 4.26 -15.44
CA SER A 483 30.04 4.29 -16.78
C SER A 483 30.53 2.92 -17.23
N ARG A 484 30.54 2.67 -18.55
CA ARG A 484 31.12 1.42 -19.09
C ARG A 484 32.60 1.36 -18.74
N GLN A 485 33.02 0.23 -18.16
CA GLN A 485 34.41 -0.07 -17.86
C GLN A 485 34.93 -1.04 -18.93
N MET A 486 36.13 -0.80 -19.46
CA MET A 486 36.72 -1.58 -20.54
C MET A 486 37.74 -2.59 -20.00
N PHE A 487 37.69 -3.84 -20.48
CA PHE A 487 38.67 -4.86 -20.14
C PHE A 487 39.98 -4.66 -20.92
N GLN A 488 41.07 -4.56 -20.18
CA GLN A 488 42.45 -4.51 -20.68
C GLN A 488 43.28 -5.53 -19.90
N ARG A 489 44.41 -6.00 -20.45
CA ARG A 489 45.19 -7.10 -19.85
C ARG A 489 45.62 -6.82 -18.40
N ASP A 490 45.97 -5.58 -18.12
CA ASP A 490 46.44 -5.12 -16.81
C ASP A 490 45.33 -4.42 -16.00
N ILE A 491 44.10 -4.34 -16.53
CA ILE A 491 42.94 -3.69 -15.89
C ILE A 491 41.69 -4.57 -16.07
N ILE A 492 41.42 -5.38 -15.05
CA ILE A 492 40.17 -6.15 -14.92
C ILE A 492 39.09 -5.21 -14.37
N PRO A 493 37.97 -4.98 -15.08
CA PRO A 493 36.85 -4.21 -14.57
C PRO A 493 35.88 -5.12 -13.79
N ARG A 494 35.03 -4.50 -12.96
CA ARG A 494 34.27 -5.21 -11.92
C ARG A 494 33.29 -6.24 -12.50
N GLY A 495 33.22 -7.41 -11.86
CA GLY A 495 32.47 -8.57 -12.32
C GLY A 495 33.13 -9.32 -13.48
N GLY A 496 34.44 -9.17 -13.64
CA GLY A 496 35.30 -9.91 -14.59
C GLY A 496 36.39 -10.74 -13.89
N GLU A 497 36.55 -10.54 -12.58
CA GLU A 497 37.39 -11.32 -11.67
C GLU A 497 36.98 -12.80 -11.71
N GLY A 498 37.96 -13.70 -11.74
CA GLY A 498 37.73 -15.15 -11.86
C GLY A 498 37.09 -15.59 -13.19
N SER A 499 36.99 -14.72 -14.20
CA SER A 499 36.41 -15.04 -15.51
C SER A 499 37.10 -14.39 -16.71
N GLN A 500 38.39 -14.06 -16.56
CA GLN A 500 39.22 -13.44 -17.59
C GLN A 500 39.40 -14.33 -18.85
N ASP A 501 39.22 -15.65 -18.72
CA ASP A 501 39.16 -16.65 -19.80
C ASP A 501 37.99 -16.46 -20.78
N LEU A 502 36.92 -15.75 -20.36
CA LEU A 502 35.76 -15.45 -21.21
C LEU A 502 35.91 -14.10 -21.96
N LEU A 503 36.87 -13.27 -21.54
CA LEU A 503 37.01 -11.87 -21.93
C LEU A 503 38.08 -11.65 -22.99
N GLN A 504 37.96 -10.57 -23.74
CA GLN A 504 38.91 -10.13 -24.76
C GLN A 504 39.15 -8.62 -24.63
N GLU A 505 40.35 -8.20 -25.01
CA GLU A 505 40.82 -6.82 -24.96
C GLU A 505 39.87 -5.90 -25.75
N GLY A 506 39.27 -4.90 -25.08
CA GLY A 506 38.23 -4.04 -25.65
C GLY A 506 36.78 -4.49 -25.42
N ASP A 507 36.53 -5.58 -24.68
CA ASP A 507 35.20 -5.85 -24.10
C ASP A 507 34.81 -4.78 -23.08
N GLU A 508 33.51 -4.51 -22.95
CA GLU A 508 32.98 -3.51 -22.00
C GLU A 508 31.97 -4.12 -21.03
N THR A 509 31.99 -3.68 -19.77
CA THR A 509 31.01 -4.03 -18.73
C THR A 509 30.33 -2.79 -18.14
N THR A 510 29.07 -2.93 -17.71
CA THR A 510 28.34 -1.99 -16.85
C THR A 510 27.24 -2.74 -16.11
N VAL A 511 26.47 -2.04 -15.27
CA VAL A 511 25.30 -2.58 -14.58
C VAL A 511 24.05 -2.34 -15.41
N CYS A 512 23.12 -3.29 -15.40
CA CYS A 512 21.76 -3.10 -15.89
C CYS A 512 20.74 -3.69 -14.91
N ASP A 513 19.45 -3.41 -15.17
CA ASP A 513 18.32 -3.94 -14.40
C ASP A 513 18.39 -3.61 -12.89
N PHE A 514 18.81 -2.37 -12.57
CA PHE A 514 19.14 -1.92 -11.23
C PHE A 514 17.91 -1.41 -10.46
N VAL A 515 17.67 -1.96 -9.27
CA VAL A 515 16.51 -1.68 -8.41
C VAL A 515 16.99 -1.05 -7.09
N PRO A 516 16.73 0.25 -6.83
CA PRO A 516 17.04 0.91 -5.57
C PRO A 516 15.96 0.63 -4.51
N GLN A 517 16.35 0.22 -3.30
CA GLN A 517 15.43 -0.06 -2.19
C GLN A 517 16.06 0.26 -0.83
N TRP A 518 15.31 0.92 0.05
CA TRP A 518 15.75 1.26 1.41
C TRP A 518 16.06 0.02 2.22
N HIS A 519 17.24 -0.04 2.84
CA HIS A 519 17.58 -1.07 3.80
C HIS A 519 17.49 -0.50 5.23
N ALA A 520 16.46 -0.92 5.97
CA ALA A 520 16.10 -0.32 7.25
C ALA A 520 17.18 -0.50 8.35
N ALA A 521 17.76 -1.70 8.46
CA ALA A 521 18.75 -2.03 9.48
C ALA A 521 20.00 -1.15 9.42
N SER A 522 20.51 -0.90 8.20
CA SER A 522 21.68 -0.06 7.98
C SER A 522 21.35 1.42 7.75
N GLN A 523 20.07 1.76 7.56
CA GLN A 523 19.59 3.09 7.18
C GLN A 523 20.32 3.66 5.95
N ARG A 524 20.33 2.92 4.83
CA ARG A 524 20.93 3.33 3.54
C ARG A 524 20.02 2.95 2.37
N LEU A 525 20.06 3.71 1.28
CA LEU A 525 19.47 3.28 0.00
C LEU A 525 20.46 2.34 -0.70
N LEU A 526 20.12 1.05 -0.75
CA LEU A 526 20.89 -0.01 -1.40
C LEU A 526 20.22 -0.35 -2.72
N GLY A 527 20.93 -0.24 -3.84
CA GLY A 527 20.47 -0.68 -5.15
C GLY A 527 21.16 -1.96 -5.60
N ILE A 528 20.42 -2.90 -6.18
CA ILE A 528 20.92 -4.18 -6.68
C ILE A 528 20.49 -4.38 -8.14
N GLY A 529 21.38 -4.92 -8.97
CA GLY A 529 21.12 -5.31 -10.35
C GLY A 529 22.11 -6.40 -10.80
N GLN A 530 22.57 -6.32 -12.04
CA GLN A 530 23.47 -7.31 -12.62
C GLN A 530 24.49 -6.71 -13.59
N THR A 531 25.67 -7.32 -13.69
CA THR A 531 26.63 -6.95 -14.75
C THR A 531 26.17 -7.44 -16.13
N VAL A 532 26.49 -6.64 -17.16
CA VAL A 532 26.24 -6.94 -18.57
C VAL A 532 27.46 -6.60 -19.41
N TRP A 533 27.86 -7.56 -20.25
CA TRP A 533 29.11 -7.54 -20.99
C TRP A 533 28.89 -7.45 -22.50
N TYR A 534 29.65 -6.59 -23.16
CA TYR A 534 29.56 -6.29 -24.59
C TYR A 534 30.87 -6.56 -25.32
N ARG A 535 30.75 -7.10 -26.53
CA ARG A 535 31.82 -7.12 -27.54
C ARG A 535 31.29 -6.46 -28.80
N ASN A 536 31.98 -5.44 -29.32
CA ASN A 536 31.55 -4.67 -30.50
C ASN A 536 30.10 -4.13 -30.43
N ASN A 537 29.71 -3.52 -29.28
CA ASN A 537 28.34 -3.05 -29.02
C ASN A 537 27.24 -4.12 -29.20
N ARG A 538 27.52 -5.36 -28.80
CA ARG A 538 26.54 -6.45 -28.72
C ARG A 538 26.74 -7.24 -27.43
N VAL A 539 25.65 -7.60 -26.75
CA VAL A 539 25.73 -8.44 -25.55
C VAL A 539 26.37 -9.79 -25.88
N MET A 540 27.41 -10.15 -25.14
CA MET A 540 28.15 -11.41 -25.32
C MET A 540 27.28 -12.61 -24.91
N HIS A 541 27.08 -13.59 -25.80
CA HIS A 541 26.21 -14.75 -25.53
C HIS A 541 26.75 -15.63 -24.40
N VAL A 542 28.04 -15.96 -24.45
CA VAL A 542 28.82 -16.52 -23.33
C VAL A 542 29.59 -15.35 -22.72
N ARG A 543 29.44 -15.15 -21.42
CA ARG A 543 30.00 -14.03 -20.66
C ARG A 543 30.03 -14.35 -19.17
N PRO A 544 30.83 -13.64 -18.35
CA PRO A 544 30.55 -13.56 -16.94
C PRO A 544 29.26 -12.78 -16.66
N ARG A 545 28.68 -13.01 -15.48
CA ARG A 545 27.62 -12.18 -14.89
C ARG A 545 27.76 -12.28 -13.38
N GLY A 546 27.67 -11.14 -12.69
CA GLY A 546 27.65 -11.04 -11.24
C GLY A 546 26.47 -10.22 -10.72
N ILE A 547 26.16 -10.38 -9.43
CA ILE A 547 25.20 -9.59 -8.67
C ILE A 547 25.84 -8.23 -8.38
N ALA A 548 25.48 -7.20 -9.13
CA ALA A 548 26.05 -5.86 -8.95
C ALA A 548 25.21 -5.05 -7.96
N TYR A 549 25.85 -4.26 -7.09
CA TYR A 549 25.14 -3.42 -6.14
C TYR A 549 25.85 -2.07 -5.92
N GLY A 550 25.08 -1.06 -5.52
CA GLY A 550 25.57 0.27 -5.18
C GLY A 550 24.81 0.86 -3.99
N VAL A 551 25.39 1.84 -3.32
CA VAL A 551 24.82 2.44 -2.10
C VAL A 551 24.86 3.95 -2.21
N VAL A 552 23.79 4.65 -1.83
CA VAL A 552 23.83 6.11 -1.69
C VAL A 552 24.64 6.49 -0.44
N ASN A 553 25.64 7.34 -0.64
CA ASN A 553 26.46 7.90 0.43
C ASN A 553 25.62 8.91 1.25
N PRO A 554 25.51 8.77 2.58
CA PRO A 554 24.65 9.63 3.39
C PRO A 554 25.15 11.07 3.50
N GLU A 555 26.46 11.33 3.35
CA GLU A 555 27.06 12.65 3.55
C GLU A 555 26.84 13.60 2.37
N ASN A 556 26.94 13.08 1.14
CA ASN A 556 26.84 13.88 -0.09
C ASN A 556 25.64 13.50 -0.99
N GLN A 557 24.86 12.48 -0.59
CA GLN A 557 23.68 11.96 -1.28
C GLN A 557 23.92 11.38 -2.70
N THR A 558 25.18 11.21 -3.15
CA THR A 558 25.50 10.57 -4.43
C THR A 558 25.62 9.06 -4.31
N TRP A 559 25.47 8.33 -5.41
CA TRP A 559 25.80 6.89 -5.45
C TRP A 559 27.31 6.67 -5.35
N ASN A 560 27.72 5.84 -4.40
CA ASN A 560 29.08 5.29 -4.35
C ASN A 560 29.38 4.42 -5.57
N ASP A 561 30.65 4.10 -5.73
CA ASP A 561 31.15 3.13 -6.71
C ASP A 561 30.53 1.75 -6.48
N TRP A 562 29.94 1.18 -7.55
CA TRP A 562 29.27 -0.12 -7.48
C TRP A 562 30.26 -1.27 -7.29
N LYS A 563 29.84 -2.27 -6.54
CA LYS A 563 30.56 -3.51 -6.21
C LYS A 563 29.83 -4.71 -6.81
N VAL A 564 30.43 -5.90 -6.70
CA VAL A 564 29.81 -7.19 -7.02
C VAL A 564 29.83 -8.04 -5.75
N VAL A 565 28.78 -8.84 -5.50
CA VAL A 565 28.77 -9.80 -4.38
C VAL A 565 29.78 -10.91 -4.65
N GLU A 566 30.68 -11.14 -3.71
CA GLU A 566 31.60 -12.28 -3.75
C GLU A 566 30.81 -13.57 -3.48
N LEU A 567 30.74 -14.45 -4.47
CA LEU A 567 30.06 -15.74 -4.42
C LEU A 567 31.10 -16.88 -4.34
N PRO A 568 30.72 -18.08 -3.85
CA PRO A 568 31.59 -19.25 -3.89
C PRO A 568 32.12 -19.56 -5.29
N ASP A 569 33.31 -20.17 -5.38
CA ASP A 569 33.89 -20.63 -6.65
C ASP A 569 33.16 -21.88 -7.17
N GLU A 570 31.99 -21.64 -7.78
CA GLU A 570 31.21 -22.66 -8.48
C GLU A 570 31.00 -22.26 -9.95
N PRO A 571 31.07 -23.22 -10.91
CA PRO A 571 30.87 -22.95 -12.33
C PRO A 571 29.56 -22.21 -12.67
N ARG A 572 28.50 -22.40 -11.87
CA ARG A 572 27.22 -21.68 -12.02
C ARG A 572 27.23 -20.22 -11.57
N PHE A 573 28.10 -19.84 -10.64
CA PHE A 573 28.17 -18.46 -10.15
C PHE A 573 28.99 -17.54 -11.05
N ARG A 574 29.79 -18.12 -11.95
CA ARG A 574 30.43 -17.40 -13.07
C ARG A 574 29.42 -16.72 -14.01
N ASN A 575 28.15 -17.14 -14.06
CA ASN A 575 27.07 -16.37 -14.69
C ASN A 575 25.82 -16.35 -13.79
N ALA A 576 25.88 -15.57 -12.71
CA ALA A 576 24.79 -15.35 -11.76
C ALA A 576 24.42 -13.86 -11.67
N GLY A 577 23.13 -13.52 -11.60
CA GLY A 577 22.73 -12.12 -11.44
C GLY A 577 21.33 -11.90 -10.90
N SER A 578 21.13 -10.70 -10.37
CA SER A 578 19.92 -10.22 -9.68
C SER A 578 19.23 -9.11 -10.48
N GLY A 579 19.12 -9.29 -11.80
CA GLY A 579 18.54 -8.27 -12.69
C GLY A 579 17.04 -8.13 -12.51
N SER A 580 16.59 -6.92 -12.15
CA SER A 580 15.19 -6.57 -11.90
C SER A 580 14.58 -7.50 -10.84
N ALA A 581 15.36 -7.81 -9.80
CA ALA A 581 14.90 -8.63 -8.69
C ALA A 581 14.21 -7.77 -7.62
N GLN A 582 13.04 -8.23 -7.17
CA GLN A 582 12.42 -7.74 -5.94
C GLN A 582 12.98 -8.54 -4.76
N ARG A 583 13.69 -7.89 -3.84
CA ARG A 583 14.39 -8.54 -2.71
C ARG A 583 13.59 -8.41 -1.41
N VAL A 584 13.86 -9.30 -0.45
CA VAL A 584 13.34 -9.18 0.92
C VAL A 584 14.49 -8.93 1.88
N ASP A 585 14.37 -7.88 2.70
CA ASP A 585 15.31 -7.56 3.77
C ASP A 585 14.77 -8.17 5.08
N LEU A 586 15.62 -8.87 5.84
CA LEU A 586 15.25 -9.57 7.08
C LEU A 586 15.53 -8.71 8.33
N PRO A 587 14.74 -8.85 9.42
CA PRO A 587 15.00 -8.14 10.66
C PRO A 587 16.42 -8.41 11.18
N GLY A 588 17.23 -7.36 11.33
CA GLY A 588 18.65 -7.45 11.70
C GLY A 588 19.66 -7.19 10.58
N GLY A 589 19.22 -7.07 9.32
CA GLY A 589 20.04 -6.60 8.19
C GLY A 589 20.67 -7.65 7.27
N ASP A 590 20.19 -8.90 7.32
CA ASP A 590 20.45 -9.88 6.25
C ASP A 590 19.46 -9.67 5.09
N VAL A 591 19.93 -9.81 3.85
CA VAL A 591 19.18 -9.54 2.61
C VAL A 591 19.04 -10.82 1.80
N LEU A 592 17.81 -11.19 1.47
CA LEU A 592 17.47 -12.29 0.56
C LEU A 592 17.40 -11.76 -0.87
N VAL A 593 18.46 -12.04 -1.63
CA VAL A 593 18.65 -11.62 -3.03
C VAL A 593 18.19 -12.74 -3.99
N PRO A 594 17.16 -12.52 -4.83
CA PRO A 594 16.79 -13.47 -5.87
C PRO A 594 17.79 -13.44 -7.02
N VAL A 595 18.34 -14.60 -7.36
CA VAL A 595 19.43 -14.74 -8.32
C VAL A 595 19.06 -15.81 -9.33
N TYR A 596 19.31 -15.55 -10.62
CA TYR A 596 19.29 -16.59 -11.63
C TYR A 596 20.71 -16.85 -12.16
N CYS A 597 21.09 -18.12 -12.20
CA CYS A 597 22.46 -18.57 -12.43
C CYS A 597 22.55 -19.74 -13.42
N LYS A 598 23.71 -19.90 -14.06
CA LYS A 598 24.06 -21.05 -14.91
C LYS A 598 25.57 -21.12 -15.14
N GLU A 599 26.08 -22.25 -15.59
CA GLU A 599 27.41 -22.26 -16.20
C GLU A 599 27.40 -21.44 -17.50
N PRO A 600 28.45 -20.63 -17.81
CA PRO A 600 28.43 -19.70 -18.95
C PRO A 600 28.03 -20.30 -20.30
N HIS A 601 28.37 -21.58 -20.55
CA HIS A 601 28.10 -22.30 -21.81
C HIS A 601 26.72 -22.99 -21.89
N GLN A 602 26.02 -23.17 -20.77
CA GLN A 602 24.71 -23.86 -20.73
C GLN A 602 23.61 -22.99 -21.36
N LYS A 603 22.51 -23.60 -21.85
CA LYS A 603 21.32 -22.85 -22.31
C LYS A 603 20.41 -22.46 -21.15
N GLN A 604 20.20 -23.37 -20.20
CA GLN A 604 19.22 -23.22 -19.13
C GLN A 604 19.81 -22.48 -17.91
N PHE A 605 18.98 -21.65 -17.29
CA PHE A 605 19.20 -21.02 -15.99
C PHE A 605 18.45 -21.80 -14.90
N SER A 606 18.93 -21.66 -13.67
CA SER A 606 18.18 -21.99 -12.46
C SER A 606 18.05 -20.73 -11.59
N SER A 607 16.92 -20.56 -10.93
CA SER A 607 16.74 -19.54 -9.89
C SER A 607 17.11 -20.10 -8.51
N ILE A 608 17.73 -19.27 -7.68
CA ILE A 608 18.02 -19.50 -6.25
C ILE A 608 17.73 -18.21 -5.48
N ILE A 609 17.62 -18.30 -4.15
CA ILE A 609 17.82 -17.14 -3.27
C ILE A 609 19.21 -17.24 -2.64
N VAL A 610 19.92 -16.11 -2.58
CA VAL A 610 21.20 -15.93 -1.90
C VAL A 610 20.99 -15.00 -0.70
N ARG A 611 21.46 -15.40 0.50
CA ARG A 611 21.43 -14.56 1.69
C ARG A 611 22.77 -13.83 1.86
N CYS A 612 22.71 -12.51 2.00
CA CYS A 612 23.88 -11.66 2.23
C CYS A 612 23.69 -10.79 3.48
N ARG A 613 24.69 -10.69 4.36
CA ARG A 613 24.68 -9.69 5.45
C ARG A 613 25.12 -8.34 4.91
N PHE A 614 24.36 -7.27 5.18
CA PHE A 614 24.70 -5.93 4.72
C PHE A 614 25.17 -5.04 5.89
N ASP A 615 26.47 -4.74 5.93
CA ASP A 615 27.06 -3.89 6.97
C ASP A 615 26.78 -2.38 6.79
N GLY A 616 26.14 -1.99 5.68
CA GLY A 616 25.90 -0.61 5.26
C GLY A 616 26.76 -0.14 4.08
N GLU A 617 27.79 -0.90 3.70
CA GLU A 617 28.68 -0.59 2.57
C GLU A 617 28.93 -1.80 1.64
N THR A 618 28.84 -3.02 2.17
CA THR A 618 29.21 -4.28 1.50
C THR A 618 28.17 -5.37 1.77
N LEU A 619 27.74 -6.07 0.72
CA LEU A 619 26.93 -7.29 0.81
C LEU A 619 27.87 -8.50 0.91
N HIS A 620 27.90 -9.13 2.08
CA HIS A 620 28.75 -10.30 2.36
C HIS A 620 27.92 -11.59 2.26
N TYR A 621 28.31 -12.51 1.40
CA TYR A 621 27.62 -13.79 1.22
C TYR A 621 27.63 -14.66 2.51
N ILE A 622 26.45 -15.16 2.90
CA ILE A 622 26.28 -16.14 3.98
C ILE A 622 26.11 -17.54 3.38
N ASP A 623 24.97 -17.77 2.73
CA ASP A 623 24.56 -19.04 2.13
C ASP A 623 23.55 -18.82 0.98
N HIS A 624 23.07 -19.92 0.39
CA HIS A 624 22.04 -19.91 -0.64
C HIS A 624 21.17 -21.17 -0.57
N GLY A 625 19.93 -21.06 -1.04
CA GLY A 625 18.95 -22.14 -1.02
C GLY A 625 18.95 -23.07 -2.25
N ASN A 626 17.91 -23.89 -2.39
CA ASN A 626 17.80 -24.85 -3.48
C ASN A 626 17.61 -24.19 -4.87
N ALA A 627 17.98 -24.93 -5.93
CA ALA A 627 17.94 -24.46 -7.31
C ALA A 627 16.67 -24.89 -8.05
N LEU A 628 15.85 -23.92 -8.46
CA LEU A 628 14.63 -24.14 -9.24
C LEU A 628 14.91 -24.02 -10.74
N THR A 629 14.60 -25.06 -11.52
CA THR A 629 14.61 -25.00 -12.98
C THR A 629 13.64 -26.00 -13.61
N ILE A 630 13.40 -25.87 -14.91
CA ILE A 630 12.56 -26.77 -15.71
C ILE A 630 13.25 -27.07 -17.07
N PRO A 631 13.02 -28.25 -17.67
CA PRO A 631 13.63 -28.63 -18.96
C PRO A 631 13.01 -27.91 -20.18
N VAL A 632 12.53 -26.66 -20.02
CA VAL A 632 11.82 -25.88 -21.04
C VAL A 632 12.65 -24.66 -21.43
N ASP A 633 13.13 -24.65 -22.68
CA ASP A 633 13.91 -23.58 -23.30
C ASP A 633 15.11 -23.06 -22.48
N ARG A 634 14.96 -21.93 -21.77
CA ARG A 634 16.00 -21.31 -20.94
C ARG A 634 15.88 -21.64 -19.45
N GLY A 635 15.01 -22.57 -19.05
CA GLY A 635 14.76 -22.87 -17.64
C GLY A 635 14.01 -21.73 -16.94
N LEU A 636 14.26 -21.54 -15.65
CA LEU A 636 13.67 -20.45 -14.85
C LEU A 636 14.72 -19.37 -14.60
N TYR A 637 14.31 -18.11 -14.75
CA TYR A 637 15.19 -16.95 -14.62
C TYR A 637 14.41 -15.68 -14.22
N GLU A 638 15.13 -14.57 -13.97
CA GLU A 638 14.57 -13.27 -13.53
C GLU A 638 13.49 -13.39 -12.42
N PRO A 639 13.82 -14.00 -11.26
CA PRO A 639 12.88 -14.17 -10.16
C PRO A 639 12.59 -12.88 -9.39
N SER A 640 11.40 -12.79 -8.77
CA SER A 640 11.06 -11.75 -7.79
C SER A 640 10.40 -12.32 -6.55
N LEU A 641 10.91 -11.92 -5.38
CA LEU A 641 10.56 -12.45 -4.07
C LEU A 641 9.70 -11.45 -3.29
N THR A 642 8.75 -11.95 -2.51
CA THR A 642 8.09 -11.19 -1.44
C THR A 642 7.86 -12.10 -0.23
N HIS A 643 7.49 -11.50 0.90
CA HIS A 643 6.99 -12.18 2.08
C HIS A 643 5.57 -11.68 2.38
N PHE A 644 4.64 -12.61 2.61
CA PHE A 644 3.24 -12.36 2.92
C PHE A 644 2.73 -13.45 3.87
N ASP A 645 1.95 -13.07 4.89
CA ASP A 645 1.40 -13.96 5.93
C ASP A 645 2.31 -15.14 6.35
N GLY A 646 3.51 -14.81 6.85
CA GLY A 646 4.48 -15.79 7.35
C GLY A 646 5.18 -16.67 6.31
N ARG A 647 4.92 -16.49 5.01
CA ARG A 647 5.49 -17.29 3.91
C ARG A 647 6.15 -16.42 2.85
N PHE A 648 7.08 -17.01 2.10
CA PHE A 648 7.79 -16.38 1.01
C PHE A 648 7.27 -16.87 -0.34
N TYR A 649 7.05 -15.93 -1.28
CA TYR A 649 6.50 -16.21 -2.60
C TYR A 649 7.44 -15.71 -3.69
N LEU A 650 7.70 -16.54 -4.70
CA LEU A 650 8.71 -16.32 -5.72
C LEU A 650 8.10 -16.42 -7.13
N THR A 651 7.99 -15.31 -7.85
CA THR A 651 7.66 -15.33 -9.27
C THR A 651 8.85 -15.80 -10.08
N LEU A 652 8.60 -16.51 -11.18
CA LEU A 652 9.63 -17.15 -12.00
C LEU A 652 9.26 -16.97 -13.48
N ARG A 653 10.19 -16.43 -14.29
CA ARG A 653 10.01 -16.23 -15.73
C ARG A 653 10.54 -17.43 -16.51
N ASN A 654 9.77 -17.85 -17.52
CA ASN A 654 10.21 -18.78 -18.58
C ASN A 654 9.87 -18.23 -19.97
N ASP A 655 10.35 -18.90 -21.03
CA ASP A 655 10.02 -18.57 -22.41
C ASP A 655 8.56 -18.82 -22.81
N GLN A 656 7.89 -19.79 -22.18
CA GLN A 656 6.58 -20.30 -22.62
C GLN A 656 5.42 -19.97 -21.67
N HIS A 657 5.67 -19.89 -20.36
CA HIS A 657 4.69 -19.53 -19.33
C HIS A 657 5.36 -18.71 -18.20
N GLY A 658 4.56 -18.11 -17.32
CA GLY A 658 4.96 -17.66 -15.98
C GLY A 658 4.78 -18.76 -14.93
N TYR A 659 5.56 -18.70 -13.85
CA TYR A 659 5.60 -19.70 -12.79
C TYR A 659 5.68 -19.04 -11.40
N VAL A 660 5.29 -19.79 -10.36
CA VAL A 660 5.33 -19.39 -8.95
C VAL A 660 5.87 -20.53 -8.07
N ALA A 661 6.61 -20.21 -7.03
CA ALA A 661 7.02 -21.15 -5.98
C ALA A 661 6.88 -20.50 -4.59
N VAL A 662 6.77 -21.34 -3.55
CA VAL A 662 6.64 -20.90 -2.15
C VAL A 662 7.72 -21.53 -1.26
N SER A 663 8.00 -20.87 -0.12
CA SER A 663 8.98 -21.29 0.89
C SER A 663 8.56 -20.75 2.26
N ASP A 664 8.87 -21.49 3.33
CA ASP A 664 8.64 -21.03 4.70
C ASP A 664 9.91 -20.41 5.34
N ASP A 665 11.11 -20.65 4.77
CA ASP A 665 12.40 -20.09 5.26
C ASP A 665 12.99 -18.99 4.35
N GLY A 666 12.42 -18.77 3.17
CA GLY A 666 12.88 -17.77 2.20
C GLY A 666 14.13 -18.18 1.40
N LEU A 667 14.65 -19.39 1.58
CA LEU A 667 15.79 -19.95 0.87
C LEU A 667 15.40 -21.19 0.06
N ASN A 668 14.71 -22.14 0.69
CA ASN A 668 14.38 -23.45 0.14
C ASN A 668 12.92 -23.45 -0.35
N PHE A 669 12.75 -23.44 -1.66
CA PHE A 669 11.46 -23.33 -2.32
C PHE A 669 10.92 -24.69 -2.80
N GLU A 670 9.60 -24.81 -2.79
CA GLU A 670 8.87 -25.92 -3.39
C GLU A 670 9.01 -25.97 -4.92
N THR A 671 8.47 -27.03 -5.54
CA THR A 671 8.49 -27.19 -7.00
C THR A 671 7.65 -26.11 -7.66
N ALA A 672 8.26 -25.35 -8.58
CA ALA A 672 7.60 -24.23 -9.26
C ALA A 672 6.36 -24.67 -10.07
N GLN A 673 5.22 -24.09 -9.70
CA GLN A 673 3.92 -24.31 -10.33
C GLN A 673 3.71 -23.30 -11.49
N ARG A 674 2.81 -23.61 -12.43
CA ARG A 674 2.45 -22.68 -13.53
C ARG A 674 1.33 -21.75 -13.08
N TRP A 675 1.40 -20.48 -13.46
CA TRP A 675 0.29 -19.56 -13.25
C TRP A 675 -0.95 -19.95 -14.04
N THR A 676 -2.06 -20.12 -13.32
CA THR A 676 -3.42 -20.18 -13.86
C THR A 676 -4.25 -19.05 -13.25
N PHE A 677 -5.38 -18.77 -13.88
CA PHE A 677 -6.48 -18.11 -13.19
C PHE A 677 -7.21 -19.10 -12.27
N ASP A 678 -7.94 -18.56 -11.29
CA ASP A 678 -8.92 -19.25 -10.44
C ASP A 678 -9.91 -20.14 -11.21
N ASP A 679 -10.36 -19.71 -12.40
CA ASP A 679 -11.22 -20.50 -13.29
C ASP A 679 -10.51 -21.66 -14.01
N GLY A 680 -9.23 -21.92 -13.69
CA GLY A 680 -8.42 -23.01 -14.22
C GLY A 680 -7.85 -22.77 -15.61
N GLN A 681 -8.13 -21.62 -16.25
CA GLN A 681 -7.49 -21.28 -17.53
C GLN A 681 -6.04 -20.80 -17.33
N GLU A 682 -5.21 -20.95 -18.37
CA GLU A 682 -3.83 -20.44 -18.35
C GLU A 682 -3.80 -18.91 -18.22
N LEU A 683 -2.90 -18.37 -17.39
CA LEU A 683 -2.73 -16.91 -17.25
C LEU A 683 -2.32 -16.22 -18.57
N GLY A 684 -1.70 -16.95 -19.50
CA GLY A 684 -1.18 -16.40 -20.76
C GLY A 684 0.03 -15.47 -20.58
N ASN A 685 0.54 -15.33 -19.34
CA ASN A 685 1.82 -14.71 -19.03
C ASN A 685 2.96 -15.58 -19.58
N TYR A 686 3.90 -14.96 -20.28
CA TYR A 686 5.10 -15.63 -20.78
C TYR A 686 6.19 -14.61 -21.15
N ASN A 687 7.47 -15.03 -21.12
CA ASN A 687 8.60 -14.26 -21.64
C ASN A 687 8.75 -12.82 -21.07
N THR A 688 8.21 -12.58 -19.87
CA THR A 688 8.13 -11.28 -19.19
C THR A 688 8.37 -11.44 -17.69
N GLN A 689 8.86 -10.38 -17.04
CA GLN A 689 8.94 -10.32 -15.57
C GLN A 689 7.52 -10.27 -14.97
N GLN A 690 7.38 -10.79 -13.75
CA GLN A 690 6.18 -10.62 -12.92
C GLN A 690 6.68 -10.14 -11.55
N HIS A 691 6.03 -9.14 -10.96
CA HIS A 691 6.38 -8.64 -9.63
C HIS A 691 5.21 -8.71 -8.67
N TRP A 692 5.53 -8.76 -7.38
CA TRP A 692 4.54 -8.70 -6.32
C TRP A 692 4.22 -7.26 -5.96
N VAL A 693 2.94 -6.94 -5.89
CA VAL A 693 2.44 -5.87 -5.04
C VAL A 693 1.91 -6.57 -3.78
N THR A 694 2.40 -6.19 -2.60
CA THR A 694 2.07 -6.89 -1.34
C THR A 694 1.62 -5.89 -0.29
N HIS A 695 0.38 -6.07 0.15
CA HIS A 695 -0.23 -5.41 1.30
C HIS A 695 -0.02 -6.25 2.56
N SER A 696 -0.37 -5.72 3.73
CA SER A 696 -0.52 -6.52 4.95
C SER A 696 -1.60 -7.60 4.82
N ASP A 697 -2.62 -7.33 4.02
CA ASP A 697 -3.93 -8.01 4.06
C ASP A 697 -4.30 -8.62 2.68
N GLY A 698 -3.37 -8.58 1.72
CA GLY A 698 -3.54 -9.20 0.42
C GLY A 698 -2.28 -9.17 -0.46
N LEU A 699 -2.20 -10.18 -1.34
CA LEU A 699 -1.11 -10.40 -2.27
C LEU A 699 -1.59 -10.19 -3.71
N PHE A 700 -0.85 -9.42 -4.50
CA PHE A 700 -1.21 -9.09 -5.88
C PHE A 700 -0.03 -9.35 -6.82
N LEU A 701 -0.34 -9.87 -8.01
CA LEU A 701 0.62 -10.10 -9.09
C LEU A 701 0.49 -8.98 -10.13
N VAL A 702 1.61 -8.36 -10.50
CA VAL A 702 1.71 -7.43 -11.62
C VAL A 702 2.43 -8.13 -12.77
N TYR A 703 1.83 -8.14 -13.97
CA TYR A 703 2.26 -8.98 -15.10
C TYR A 703 1.78 -8.44 -16.46
N THR A 704 2.20 -9.08 -17.56
CA THR A 704 1.61 -8.89 -18.90
C THR A 704 1.20 -10.26 -19.47
N ARG A 705 0.18 -10.32 -20.34
CA ARG A 705 -0.30 -11.59 -20.93
C ARG A 705 -0.78 -11.45 -22.37
N ARG A 706 -0.83 -12.57 -23.09
CA ARG A 706 -1.53 -12.70 -24.38
C ARG A 706 -3.05 -12.67 -24.22
N GLY A 707 -3.77 -12.54 -25.33
CA GLY A 707 -5.25 -12.55 -25.32
C GLY A 707 -5.85 -11.28 -24.72
N ALA A 708 -5.19 -10.13 -24.91
CA ALA A 708 -5.66 -8.81 -24.52
C ALA A 708 -5.74 -7.86 -25.73
N ASN A 709 -6.05 -8.40 -26.92
CA ASN A 709 -6.06 -7.69 -28.20
C ASN A 709 -4.74 -6.94 -28.49
N ASN A 710 -3.61 -7.57 -28.14
CA ASN A 710 -2.28 -6.96 -28.03
C ASN A 710 -1.22 -7.64 -28.91
N ASP A 711 -1.64 -8.33 -29.97
CA ASP A 711 -0.79 -9.10 -30.89
C ASP A 711 0.22 -8.24 -31.67
N HIS A 712 -0.03 -6.92 -31.80
CA HIS A 712 0.94 -5.95 -32.33
C HIS A 712 2.08 -5.63 -31.36
N VAL A 713 1.87 -5.82 -30.06
CA VAL A 713 2.91 -5.60 -29.04
C VAL A 713 3.86 -6.80 -29.04
N PHE A 714 5.15 -6.57 -29.25
CA PHE A 714 6.15 -7.64 -29.32
C PHE A 714 6.17 -8.49 -28.04
N ARG A 715 5.81 -9.77 -28.18
CA ARG A 715 5.61 -10.76 -27.11
C ARG A 715 4.50 -10.42 -26.10
N HIS A 716 3.47 -9.66 -26.50
CA HIS A 716 2.33 -9.29 -25.65
C HIS A 716 2.77 -8.61 -24.33
N ARG A 717 3.86 -7.84 -24.39
CA ARG A 717 4.53 -7.20 -23.24
C ARG A 717 3.89 -5.88 -22.78
N ALA A 718 2.64 -5.64 -23.18
CA ALA A 718 1.77 -4.55 -22.73
C ALA A 718 0.31 -4.95 -23.10
N PRO A 719 -0.74 -4.44 -22.41
CA PRO A 719 -0.68 -3.55 -21.26
C PRO A 719 -0.08 -4.24 -20.03
N LEU A 720 0.21 -3.45 -18.99
CA LEU A 720 0.59 -3.98 -17.68
C LEU A 720 -0.70 -4.22 -16.88
N PHE A 721 -0.90 -5.45 -16.44
CA PHE A 721 -2.02 -5.88 -15.61
C PHE A 721 -1.60 -5.99 -14.14
N ILE A 722 -2.58 -5.85 -13.26
CA ILE A 722 -2.51 -6.25 -11.86
C ILE A 722 -3.74 -7.09 -11.52
N ALA A 723 -3.58 -8.10 -10.68
CA ALA A 723 -4.67 -8.90 -10.13
C ALA A 723 -4.27 -9.43 -8.75
N GLN A 724 -5.25 -9.74 -7.90
CA GLN A 724 -5.05 -10.42 -6.62
C GLN A 724 -4.68 -11.90 -6.85
N VAL A 725 -3.92 -12.45 -5.91
CA VAL A 725 -3.50 -13.85 -5.88
C VAL A 725 -4.02 -14.49 -4.61
N ASP A 726 -4.60 -15.67 -4.75
CA ASP A 726 -4.90 -16.56 -3.64
C ASP A 726 -3.58 -17.18 -3.13
N PRO A 727 -3.18 -16.94 -1.87
CA PRO A 727 -1.92 -17.43 -1.30
C PRO A 727 -1.93 -18.93 -0.99
N GLU A 728 -3.09 -19.58 -0.88
CA GLU A 728 -3.21 -21.03 -0.66
C GLU A 728 -3.17 -21.80 -1.98
N THR A 729 -3.98 -21.41 -2.97
CA THR A 729 -4.08 -22.11 -4.27
C THR A 729 -3.01 -21.69 -5.28
N LEU A 730 -2.35 -20.55 -5.06
CA LEU A 730 -1.39 -19.93 -5.98
C LEU A 730 -1.97 -19.62 -7.37
N GLN A 731 -3.26 -19.26 -7.40
CA GLN A 731 -3.99 -18.85 -8.60
C GLN A 731 -4.24 -17.35 -8.63
N VAL A 732 -4.35 -16.78 -9.84
CA VAL A 732 -4.72 -15.37 -10.05
C VAL A 732 -6.24 -15.25 -10.08
N ILE A 733 -6.82 -14.41 -9.22
CA ILE A 733 -8.28 -14.25 -9.10
C ILE A 733 -8.80 -13.43 -10.29
N ARG A 734 -9.46 -14.05 -11.28
CA ARG A 734 -9.78 -13.42 -12.59
C ARG A 734 -10.59 -12.14 -12.44
N SER A 735 -11.56 -12.12 -11.53
CA SER A 735 -12.45 -10.97 -11.30
C SER A 735 -11.70 -9.69 -10.87
N THR A 736 -10.47 -9.84 -10.36
CA THR A 736 -9.65 -8.72 -9.88
C THR A 736 -8.66 -8.18 -10.92
N GLU A 737 -8.62 -8.73 -12.14
CA GLU A 737 -7.67 -8.29 -13.18
C GLU A 737 -8.02 -6.89 -13.70
N ARG A 738 -7.15 -5.91 -13.38
CA ARG A 738 -7.24 -4.51 -13.81
C ARG A 738 -6.04 -4.14 -14.68
N VAL A 739 -6.23 -3.23 -15.63
CA VAL A 739 -5.12 -2.61 -16.38
C VAL A 739 -4.48 -1.54 -15.49
N LEU A 740 -3.21 -1.75 -15.15
CA LEU A 740 -2.41 -0.83 -14.33
C LEU A 740 -1.69 0.23 -15.18
N VAL A 741 -1.22 -0.13 -16.37
CA VAL A 741 -0.64 0.80 -17.35
C VAL A 741 -1.12 0.39 -18.76
N PRO A 742 -1.75 1.30 -19.53
CA PRO A 742 -2.26 1.00 -20.87
C PRO A 742 -1.15 0.72 -21.88
N GLU A 743 -1.51 0.17 -23.04
CA GLU A 743 -0.55 -0.09 -24.13
C GLU A 743 -0.64 0.96 -25.25
N HIS A 744 0.51 1.32 -25.79
CA HIS A 744 0.66 2.22 -26.94
C HIS A 744 1.68 1.64 -27.95
N GLY A 745 1.67 0.32 -28.14
CA GLY A 745 2.58 -0.47 -28.99
C GLY A 745 3.96 -0.77 -28.42
N ALA A 746 4.47 0.07 -27.50
CA ALA A 746 5.74 -0.17 -26.81
C ALA A 746 5.63 -1.27 -25.74
N ARG A 747 6.79 -1.81 -25.32
CA ARG A 747 6.86 -2.92 -24.35
C ARG A 747 7.02 -2.38 -22.93
N LEU A 748 6.20 -2.87 -22.00
CA LEU A 748 6.20 -2.52 -20.58
C LEU A 748 6.75 -3.63 -19.66
N GLY A 749 6.97 -4.85 -20.17
CA GLY A 749 7.33 -6.04 -19.38
C GLY A 749 8.71 -6.07 -18.67
N ASN A 750 9.29 -4.93 -18.26
CA ASN A 750 10.40 -4.84 -17.29
C ASN A 750 10.18 -3.62 -16.36
N PHE A 751 9.50 -3.82 -15.24
CA PHE A 751 8.97 -2.80 -14.32
C PHE A 751 9.50 -3.04 -12.89
N GLY A 752 9.17 -2.18 -11.93
CA GLY A 752 9.53 -2.37 -10.52
C GLY A 752 8.45 -1.86 -9.58
N VAL A 753 8.44 -2.36 -8.35
CA VAL A 753 7.41 -2.07 -7.32
C VAL A 753 8.06 -1.46 -6.10
N THR A 754 7.48 -0.37 -5.58
CA THR A 754 7.99 0.39 -4.44
C THR A 754 6.87 0.66 -3.45
N ARG A 755 6.98 0.22 -2.19
CA ARG A 755 6.09 0.72 -1.13
C ARG A 755 6.54 2.16 -0.82
N TYR A 756 5.73 3.14 -1.19
CA TYR A 756 6.08 4.57 -1.03
C TYR A 756 5.72 5.03 0.38
N SER A 757 4.47 4.81 0.78
CA SER A 757 3.95 5.04 2.13
C SER A 757 3.01 3.90 2.51
N GLU A 758 2.45 3.93 3.71
CA GLU A 758 1.37 3.01 4.12
C GLU A 758 0.16 3.14 3.18
N ASN A 759 -0.15 4.34 2.69
CA ASN A 759 -1.30 4.57 1.81
C ASN A 759 -0.98 4.45 0.31
N GLU A 760 0.30 4.37 -0.11
CA GLU A 760 0.66 4.28 -1.53
C GLU A 760 1.74 3.23 -1.86
N THR A 761 1.52 2.48 -2.93
CA THR A 761 2.51 1.62 -3.57
C THR A 761 2.64 1.98 -5.04
N TRP A 762 3.86 2.17 -5.52
CA TRP A 762 4.14 2.66 -6.87
C TRP A 762 4.70 1.55 -7.75
N VAL A 763 4.21 1.45 -8.97
CA VAL A 763 4.76 0.58 -10.02
C VAL A 763 5.36 1.45 -11.12
N THR A 764 6.68 1.38 -11.28
CA THR A 764 7.45 2.18 -12.23
C THR A 764 7.80 1.36 -13.47
N VAL A 765 7.57 1.92 -14.66
CA VAL A 765 7.84 1.25 -15.93
C VAL A 765 8.20 2.25 -17.03
N ALA A 766 9.01 1.85 -18.00
CA ALA A 766 9.35 2.67 -19.17
C ALA A 766 8.87 1.99 -20.46
N GLU A 767 8.29 2.78 -21.38
CA GLU A 767 7.94 2.35 -22.74
C GLU A 767 9.22 1.98 -23.51
N TRP A 768 9.54 0.69 -23.59
CA TRP A 768 10.70 0.22 -24.34
C TRP A 768 10.36 0.14 -25.83
N MET A 769 10.90 1.11 -26.58
CA MET A 769 10.64 1.38 -28.01
C MET A 769 11.26 0.35 -28.99
N GLN A 770 11.07 -0.95 -28.75
CA GLN A 770 11.53 -2.02 -29.64
C GLN A 770 10.42 -3.06 -29.91
N PRO A 771 10.20 -3.49 -31.17
CA PRO A 771 10.94 -3.14 -32.39
C PRO A 771 10.75 -1.66 -32.80
N ALA A 772 11.58 -1.16 -33.73
CA ALA A 772 11.40 0.18 -34.28
C ALA A 772 10.07 0.30 -35.05
N GLY A 773 9.43 1.48 -35.04
CA GLY A 773 8.11 1.64 -35.64
C GLY A 773 6.96 1.23 -34.72
N VAL A 774 7.13 1.31 -33.40
CA VAL A 774 6.05 1.13 -32.39
C VAL A 774 5.37 2.46 -32.03
N GLU A 775 6.08 3.58 -32.18
CA GLU A 775 5.60 4.94 -31.95
C GLU A 775 4.35 5.30 -32.78
N LYS A 776 4.11 4.61 -33.91
CA LYS A 776 2.87 4.70 -34.70
C LYS A 776 1.59 4.28 -33.94
N HIS A 777 1.73 3.62 -32.78
CA HIS A 777 0.65 3.24 -31.87
C HIS A 777 0.52 4.21 -30.67
N GLY A 778 1.26 5.33 -30.65
CA GLY A 778 1.13 6.41 -29.66
C GLY A 778 2.19 6.44 -28.55
N SER A 779 3.14 5.50 -28.52
CA SER A 779 4.25 5.48 -27.56
C SER A 779 5.29 6.56 -27.85
N ASN A 780 5.83 7.16 -26.79
CA ASN A 780 6.76 8.29 -26.82
C ASN A 780 7.94 8.11 -25.83
N ASN A 781 8.31 6.86 -25.55
CA ASN A 781 9.32 6.48 -24.55
C ASN A 781 9.04 7.03 -23.14
N ARG A 782 7.76 7.06 -22.74
CA ARG A 782 7.30 7.52 -21.44
C ARG A 782 7.86 6.67 -20.31
N ILE A 783 8.26 7.31 -19.22
CA ILE A 783 8.44 6.68 -17.92
C ILE A 783 7.17 6.90 -17.11
N TYR A 784 6.40 5.83 -16.91
CA TYR A 784 5.18 5.81 -16.12
C TYR A 784 5.46 5.48 -14.65
N ILE A 785 4.69 6.11 -13.77
CA ILE A 785 4.55 5.72 -12.37
C ILE A 785 3.06 5.53 -12.10
N ALA A 786 2.63 4.27 -12.01
CA ALA A 786 1.29 3.94 -11.56
C ALA A 786 1.28 3.91 -10.02
N LYS A 787 0.62 4.88 -9.41
CA LYS A 787 0.45 5.04 -7.96
C LYS A 787 -0.84 4.34 -7.54
N LEU A 788 -0.70 3.16 -6.94
CA LEU A 788 -1.80 2.47 -6.27
C LEU A 788 -2.01 3.18 -4.93
N LYS A 789 -3.17 3.80 -4.74
CA LYS A 789 -3.58 4.42 -3.48
C LYS A 789 -4.49 3.43 -2.77
N TRP A 790 -4.02 2.88 -1.66
CA TRP A 790 -4.71 1.85 -0.89
C TRP A 790 -5.90 2.42 -0.14
N ASN A 791 -6.94 1.60 -0.01
CA ASN A 791 -8.15 1.91 0.75
C ASN A 791 -7.96 1.76 2.28
N GLN A 792 -6.99 0.95 2.68
CA GLN A 792 -6.57 0.65 4.05
C GLN A 792 -5.04 0.86 4.14
N PRO A 793 -4.45 1.22 5.30
CA PRO A 793 -3.01 1.47 5.37
C PRO A 793 -2.17 0.17 5.35
N ASN A 794 -1.28 0.05 4.37
CA ASN A 794 -0.36 -1.08 4.20
C ASN A 794 0.67 -1.14 5.34
N GLN A 795 0.43 -2.00 6.34
CA GLN A 795 1.35 -2.17 7.48
C GLN A 795 2.72 -2.71 7.03
N LEU A 796 2.83 -3.28 5.82
CA LEU A 796 4.11 -3.72 5.25
C LEU A 796 4.95 -2.58 4.63
N ALA A 797 4.48 -1.33 4.64
CA ALA A 797 5.24 -0.17 4.16
C ALA A 797 6.23 0.41 5.20
N SER A 798 6.30 -0.14 6.42
CA SER A 798 7.18 0.37 7.49
C SER A 798 8.64 0.51 7.06
N GLN A 799 9.13 1.75 7.07
CA GLN A 799 10.50 2.11 6.68
C GLN A 799 11.53 1.97 7.84
N LYS A 800 11.08 1.54 9.03
CA LYS A 800 11.85 1.52 10.29
C LYS A 800 12.46 0.16 10.64
N SER A 801 11.84 -0.92 10.17
CA SER A 801 12.23 -2.33 10.36
C SER A 801 11.41 -3.20 9.42
N PRO A 802 11.93 -4.30 8.85
CA PRO A 802 11.15 -5.19 7.98
C PRO A 802 9.86 -5.70 8.65
N PRO A 803 8.68 -5.31 8.13
CA PRO A 803 7.41 -5.64 8.75
C PRO A 803 6.92 -7.05 8.35
N GLY A 804 6.09 -7.66 9.20
CA GLY A 804 5.52 -9.00 9.00
C GLY A 804 6.46 -10.18 9.25
N ILE A 805 7.78 -9.98 9.18
CA ILE A 805 8.78 -11.03 9.44
C ILE A 805 9.16 -11.03 10.93
N LYS A 806 9.15 -12.19 11.58
CA LYS A 806 9.64 -12.35 12.96
C LYS A 806 11.18 -12.41 12.97
N ALA A 807 11.81 -11.68 13.88
CA ALA A 807 13.26 -11.71 14.04
C ALA A 807 13.71 -13.06 14.63
N ASP A 808 14.57 -13.80 13.94
CA ASP A 808 15.28 -14.96 14.51
C ASP A 808 16.74 -14.58 14.81
N PRO A 809 17.16 -14.52 16.09
CA PRO A 809 18.54 -14.24 16.45
C PRO A 809 19.53 -15.31 15.97
N THR A 810 19.09 -16.53 15.67
CA THR A 810 19.98 -17.64 15.27
C THR A 810 20.36 -17.64 13.79
N ALA A 811 19.59 -16.95 12.94
CA ALA A 811 20.04 -16.61 11.58
C ALA A 811 21.37 -15.82 11.60
N TYR A 812 21.61 -15.07 12.69
CA TYR A 812 22.81 -14.26 12.92
C TYR A 812 23.94 -15.00 13.67
N SER A 813 23.78 -16.31 13.95
CA SER A 813 24.85 -17.14 14.50
C SER A 813 25.85 -17.65 13.48
N GLN A 814 25.57 -17.49 12.19
CA GLN A 814 26.51 -17.80 11.11
C GLN A 814 27.34 -16.54 10.75
N PRO A 815 28.69 -16.62 10.73
CA PRO A 815 29.54 -15.61 10.11
C PRO A 815 29.35 -15.57 8.58
N PRO A 816 29.71 -14.46 7.91
CA PRO A 816 29.91 -14.46 6.47
C PRO A 816 30.91 -15.52 6.02
N LYS A 817 30.70 -16.09 4.83
CA LYS A 817 31.48 -17.26 4.41
C LYS A 817 32.97 -16.96 4.23
N SER A 818 33.31 -15.73 3.86
CA SER A 818 34.68 -15.20 3.79
C SER A 818 35.35 -14.98 5.14
N LEU A 819 34.60 -15.01 6.24
CA LEU A 819 35.08 -14.85 7.61
C LEU A 819 34.88 -16.10 8.47
N ALA A 820 34.33 -17.20 7.95
CA ALA A 820 33.86 -18.32 8.76
C ALA A 820 34.97 -19.11 9.46
N ASP A 821 36.15 -19.18 8.84
CA ASP A 821 37.33 -19.92 9.32
C ASP A 821 38.47 -18.96 9.72
N GLU A 822 38.20 -17.65 9.79
CA GLU A 822 39.18 -16.61 10.13
C GLU A 822 39.21 -16.32 11.65
N PHE A 823 40.41 -16.27 12.23
CA PHE A 823 40.62 -16.14 13.68
C PHE A 823 41.42 -14.88 14.09
N GLY A 824 41.77 -14.04 13.12
CA GLY A 824 42.56 -12.83 13.31
C GLY A 824 43.93 -13.08 13.96
N ALA A 825 44.49 -12.07 14.62
CA ALA A 825 45.73 -12.18 15.40
C ALA A 825 45.50 -12.65 16.86
N TYR A 826 44.30 -13.14 17.19
CA TYR A 826 43.87 -13.38 18.58
C TYR A 826 44.37 -14.74 19.11
N ARG A 827 44.87 -14.77 20.35
CA ARG A 827 45.30 -16.01 21.02
C ARG A 827 44.11 -16.95 21.25
N SER A 828 44.16 -18.17 20.72
CA SER A 828 43.06 -19.13 20.92
C SER A 828 42.79 -19.45 22.40
N PRO A 829 41.55 -19.27 22.91
CA PRO A 829 41.16 -19.69 24.25
C PRO A 829 41.23 -21.21 24.45
N LEU A 830 41.17 -22.00 23.37
CA LEU A 830 41.29 -23.46 23.39
C LEU A 830 42.73 -23.98 23.64
N ILE A 831 43.68 -23.10 23.96
CA ILE A 831 45.06 -23.46 24.33
C ILE A 831 45.33 -22.94 25.74
N PHE A 832 45.70 -23.84 26.66
CA PHE A 832 46.12 -23.54 28.04
C PHE A 832 47.39 -22.69 28.07
N ASP A 833 47.70 -22.09 29.22
CA ASP A 833 48.91 -21.27 29.42
C ASP A 833 50.20 -22.11 29.48
N ASP A 834 50.10 -23.45 29.58
CA ASP A 834 51.21 -24.41 29.38
C ASP A 834 51.39 -24.88 27.92
N GLY A 835 50.47 -24.49 27.02
CA GLY A 835 50.44 -24.93 25.61
C GLY A 835 49.57 -26.16 25.31
N THR A 836 48.94 -26.78 26.32
CA THR A 836 48.03 -27.92 26.13
C THR A 836 46.78 -27.48 25.34
N GLN A 837 46.38 -28.27 24.32
CA GLN A 837 45.18 -27.98 23.52
C GLN A 837 43.92 -28.66 24.09
N VAL A 838 42.86 -27.88 24.24
CA VAL A 838 41.50 -28.33 24.53
C VAL A 838 40.92 -28.96 23.26
N THR A 839 40.59 -30.26 23.33
CA THR A 839 40.07 -31.06 22.20
C THR A 839 38.80 -31.84 22.55
N LYS A 840 38.31 -31.73 23.79
CA LYS A 840 37.10 -32.40 24.29
C LYS A 840 36.33 -31.49 25.26
N ALA A 841 35.01 -31.56 25.24
CA ALA A 841 34.12 -30.77 26.11
C ALA A 841 34.50 -30.83 27.60
N ASN A 842 34.93 -31.99 28.11
CA ASN A 842 35.31 -32.14 29.52
C ASN A 842 36.64 -31.47 29.90
N GLN A 843 37.43 -30.98 28.92
CA GLN A 843 38.62 -30.16 29.16
C GLN A 843 38.28 -28.66 29.22
N TRP A 844 37.08 -28.25 28.82
CA TRP A 844 36.69 -26.84 28.81
C TRP A 844 36.54 -26.22 30.21
N PRO A 845 35.85 -26.84 31.20
CA PRO A 845 35.72 -26.23 32.53
C PRO A 845 37.04 -25.82 33.20
N PRO A 846 38.10 -26.67 33.27
CA PRO A 846 39.37 -26.23 33.84
C PRO A 846 40.11 -25.19 32.98
N ARG A 847 39.94 -25.17 31.65
CA ARG A 847 40.51 -24.09 30.81
C ARG A 847 39.83 -22.75 31.09
N ARG A 848 38.50 -22.77 31.18
CA ARG A 848 37.66 -21.61 31.48
C ARG A 848 38.00 -21.01 32.84
N GLU A 849 38.29 -21.86 33.84
CA GLU A 849 38.77 -21.41 35.14
C GLU A 849 40.16 -20.77 35.07
N GLU A 850 41.11 -21.33 34.31
CA GLU A 850 42.42 -20.67 34.11
C GLU A 850 42.28 -19.30 33.45
N ILE A 851 41.35 -19.12 32.50
CA ILE A 851 41.04 -17.80 31.91
C ILE A 851 40.43 -16.87 32.98
N ARG A 852 39.41 -17.33 33.72
CA ARG A 852 38.75 -16.59 34.80
C ARG A 852 39.77 -16.08 35.82
N SER A 853 40.47 -17.00 36.47
CA SER A 853 41.45 -16.70 37.52
C SER A 853 42.55 -15.74 37.01
N ARG A 854 43.00 -15.88 35.76
CA ARG A 854 43.93 -14.93 35.14
C ARG A 854 43.32 -13.52 35.04
N TRP A 855 42.11 -13.37 34.52
CA TRP A 855 41.47 -12.04 34.38
C TRP A 855 41.12 -11.41 35.72
N GLU A 856 40.56 -12.17 36.67
CA GLU A 856 40.23 -11.68 38.01
C GLU A 856 41.49 -11.19 38.76
N SER A 857 42.63 -11.90 38.62
CA SER A 857 43.91 -11.46 39.20
C SER A 857 44.44 -10.12 38.63
N MET A 858 44.05 -9.76 37.41
CA MET A 858 44.44 -8.50 36.76
C MET A 858 43.42 -7.38 36.99
N LEU A 859 42.13 -7.71 37.02
CA LEU A 859 41.02 -6.78 37.23
C LEU A 859 40.82 -6.38 38.70
N GLY A 860 41.35 -7.16 39.65
CA GLY A 860 41.26 -6.93 41.08
C GLY A 860 40.05 -7.61 41.72
N THR A 861 40.26 -8.19 42.89
CA THR A 861 39.25 -8.95 43.64
C THR A 861 38.07 -8.08 44.05
N TRP A 862 36.86 -8.47 43.65
CA TRP A 862 35.63 -7.79 44.08
C TRP A 862 35.47 -7.82 45.62
N PRO A 863 34.80 -6.82 46.23
CA PRO A 863 34.22 -7.02 47.54
C PRO A 863 33.19 -8.16 47.51
N ALA A 864 32.87 -8.71 48.68
CA ALA A 864 31.85 -9.77 48.78
C ALA A 864 30.52 -9.32 48.15
N LEU A 865 29.95 -10.16 47.28
CA LEU A 865 28.64 -9.92 46.69
C LEU A 865 27.56 -9.87 47.77
N ILE A 866 26.61 -8.97 47.57
CA ILE A 866 25.58 -8.64 48.54
C ILE A 866 24.43 -9.66 48.37
N SER A 867 24.16 -10.43 49.42
CA SER A 867 23.11 -11.46 49.44
C SER A 867 21.73 -10.95 49.89
N ASP A 868 21.69 -9.72 50.42
CA ASP A 868 20.48 -8.96 50.75
C ASP A 868 20.77 -7.50 50.38
N PRO A 869 20.29 -7.01 49.22
CA PRO A 869 20.59 -5.66 48.74
C PRO A 869 19.81 -4.56 49.49
N GLN A 870 18.98 -4.91 50.47
CA GLN A 870 18.15 -3.98 51.26
C GLN A 870 17.29 -3.06 50.36
N ALA A 871 16.72 -3.65 49.31
CA ALA A 871 16.00 -2.93 48.27
C ALA A 871 14.67 -2.35 48.78
N ARG A 872 14.52 -1.03 48.65
CA ARG A 872 13.39 -0.25 49.15
C ARG A 872 12.70 0.48 47.99
N ILE A 873 11.41 0.23 47.82
CA ILE A 873 10.57 1.04 46.94
C ILE A 873 10.43 2.45 47.57
N ILE A 874 10.77 3.48 46.81
CA ILE A 874 10.62 4.90 47.18
C ILE A 874 9.27 5.43 46.67
N ASP A 875 8.94 5.11 45.43
CA ASP A 875 7.79 5.63 44.70
C ASP A 875 7.22 4.56 43.75
N THR A 876 5.97 4.70 43.32
CA THR A 876 5.30 3.74 42.44
C THR A 876 4.31 4.45 41.53
N THR A 877 4.49 4.23 40.23
CA THR A 877 3.61 4.69 39.16
C THR A 877 3.11 3.48 38.38
N GLN A 878 1.85 3.49 37.94
CA GLN A 878 1.25 2.38 37.20
C GLN A 878 0.48 2.93 36.00
N ASP A 879 0.63 2.26 34.86
CA ASP A 879 -0.24 2.38 33.70
C ASP A 879 -0.95 1.04 33.42
N ASP A 880 -1.83 0.99 32.43
CA ASP A 880 -2.62 -0.20 32.11
C ASP A 880 -1.75 -1.42 31.74
N SER A 881 -0.54 -1.20 31.23
CA SER A 881 0.40 -2.24 30.80
C SER A 881 1.47 -2.62 31.83
N LEU A 882 1.96 -1.66 32.63
CA LEU A 882 3.12 -1.84 33.51
C LEU A 882 2.95 -1.19 34.89
N THR A 883 3.62 -1.76 35.89
CA THR A 883 3.91 -1.11 37.17
C THR A 883 5.39 -0.71 37.22
N LYS A 884 5.69 0.59 37.36
CA LYS A 884 7.04 1.15 37.52
C LYS A 884 7.28 1.58 38.97
N HIS A 885 8.17 0.89 39.66
CA HIS A 885 8.68 1.28 40.98
C HIS A 885 10.02 2.02 40.86
N THR A 886 10.17 3.11 41.59
CA THR A 886 11.49 3.71 41.86
C THR A 886 12.10 3.00 43.07
N VAL A 887 13.27 2.38 42.92
CA VAL A 887 13.90 1.53 43.94
C VAL A 887 15.28 2.04 44.35
N GLU A 888 15.55 2.06 45.65
CA GLU A 888 16.86 2.36 46.24
C GLU A 888 17.43 1.09 46.89
N PHE A 889 18.68 0.76 46.60
CA PHE A 889 19.33 -0.44 47.15
C PHE A 889 20.86 -0.30 47.21
N HIS A 890 21.52 -1.19 47.95
CA HIS A 890 22.99 -1.26 47.99
C HIS A 890 23.54 -2.05 46.80
N TRP A 891 24.16 -1.35 45.84
CA TRP A 891 24.87 -1.95 44.71
C TRP A 891 26.37 -2.17 44.97
N THR A 892 26.94 -1.49 45.97
CA THR A 892 28.29 -1.72 46.50
C THR A 892 28.19 -1.73 48.04
N PRO A 893 29.18 -2.27 48.77
CA PRO A 893 29.10 -2.37 50.24
C PRO A 893 28.93 -1.03 50.96
N ASN A 894 29.38 0.06 50.34
CA ASN A 894 29.44 1.39 50.95
C ASN A 894 28.44 2.39 50.32
N GLU A 895 27.91 2.10 49.13
CA GLU A 895 27.12 3.04 48.33
C GLU A 895 25.74 2.47 48.01
N LYS A 896 24.76 3.36 47.92
CA LYS A 896 23.44 3.06 47.36
C LYS A 896 23.36 3.56 45.93
N THR A 897 22.40 3.03 45.18
CA THR A 897 21.94 3.57 43.90
C THR A 897 20.42 3.70 43.89
N THR A 898 19.90 4.49 42.97
CA THR A 898 18.47 4.54 42.63
C THR A 898 18.29 4.02 41.20
N GLY A 899 17.28 3.19 41.00
CA GLY A 899 16.92 2.64 39.70
C GLY A 899 15.43 2.45 39.53
N TYR A 900 15.02 1.95 38.37
CA TYR A 900 13.62 1.72 38.03
C TYR A 900 13.35 0.23 37.82
N LEU A 901 12.45 -0.33 38.62
CA LEU A 901 11.96 -1.71 38.50
C LEU A 901 10.61 -1.67 37.79
N LEU A 902 10.54 -2.22 36.58
CA LEU A 902 9.32 -2.34 35.79
C LEU A 902 8.82 -3.79 35.86
N ILE A 903 7.57 -3.97 36.27
CA ILE A 903 6.89 -5.26 36.37
C ILE A 903 5.71 -5.25 35.40
N PRO A 904 5.53 -6.27 34.53
CA PRO A 904 4.42 -6.33 33.60
C PRO A 904 3.11 -6.68 34.32
N ASN A 905 2.03 -5.98 33.98
CA ASN A 905 0.69 -6.27 34.50
C ASN A 905 0.20 -7.60 33.91
N THR A 906 0.38 -8.69 34.65
CA THR A 906 0.05 -10.08 34.27
C THR A 906 -0.90 -10.69 35.29
N GLU A 907 -1.63 -11.77 34.92
CA GLU A 907 -2.48 -12.44 35.90
C GLU A 907 -1.63 -13.05 37.03
N ARG A 908 -2.16 -13.06 38.26
CA ARG A 908 -1.43 -13.52 39.45
C ARG A 908 -1.04 -15.01 39.40
N SER A 909 -1.64 -15.78 38.49
CA SER A 909 -1.31 -17.15 38.11
C SER A 909 -0.01 -17.24 37.31
N GLU A 910 0.24 -16.25 36.45
CA GLU A 910 1.33 -16.18 35.47
C GLU A 910 2.52 -15.35 35.98
N ALA A 911 2.25 -14.39 36.87
CA ALA A 911 3.24 -13.51 37.46
C ALA A 911 4.31 -14.21 38.31
N ASN A 912 4.20 -15.51 38.60
CA ASN A 912 5.21 -16.28 39.34
C ASN A 912 6.18 -16.96 38.37
N GLY A 913 7.44 -16.51 38.34
CA GLY A 913 8.47 -17.10 37.48
C GLY A 913 8.53 -16.48 36.09
N LEU A 914 8.38 -15.15 36.02
CA LEU A 914 8.67 -14.36 34.84
C LEU A 914 10.19 -14.33 34.56
N PRO A 915 10.63 -14.25 33.29
CA PRO A 915 12.01 -13.93 32.97
C PRO A 915 12.32 -12.47 33.34
N ALA A 916 13.61 -12.15 33.52
CA ALA A 916 14.03 -10.80 33.85
C ALA A 916 15.24 -10.31 33.06
N VAL A 917 15.38 -8.99 32.91
CA VAL A 917 16.57 -8.38 32.28
C VAL A 917 17.03 -7.16 33.06
N LEU A 918 18.31 -7.17 33.46
CA LEU A 918 19.00 -6.00 33.98
C LEU A 918 19.43 -5.10 32.82
N THR A 919 19.11 -3.81 32.88
CA THR A 919 19.57 -2.80 31.91
C THR A 919 20.55 -1.84 32.57
N VAL A 920 21.68 -1.60 31.90
CA VAL A 920 22.80 -0.81 32.44
C VAL A 920 23.20 0.31 31.49
N TYR A 921 23.31 1.54 32.00
CA TYR A 921 23.68 2.71 31.20
C TYR A 921 24.32 3.84 32.04
N TYR A 922 24.58 5.01 31.46
CA TYR A 922 25.10 6.18 32.18
C TYR A 922 24.12 6.72 33.24
N GLU A 923 22.83 6.62 32.96
CA GLU A 923 21.70 7.03 33.81
C GLU A 923 20.50 6.07 33.53
N PRO A 924 19.70 5.67 34.53
CA PRO A 924 18.64 4.67 34.35
C PRO A 924 17.43 5.16 33.53
N GLU A 925 17.21 6.47 33.44
CA GLU A 925 16.07 7.11 32.76
C GLU A 925 16.03 6.75 31.27
N THR A 926 17.20 6.66 30.61
CA THR A 926 17.28 6.33 29.17
C THR A 926 16.67 4.96 28.85
N ALA A 927 16.82 3.95 29.71
CA ALA A 927 16.33 2.61 29.41
C ALA A 927 14.82 2.43 29.65
N ILE A 928 14.18 3.34 30.38
CA ILE A 928 12.73 3.35 30.60
C ILE A 928 11.98 4.27 29.64
N GLY A 929 12.66 4.82 28.62
CA GLY A 929 12.05 5.68 27.59
C GLY A 929 12.18 7.18 27.84
N GLU A 930 12.78 7.61 28.95
CA GLU A 930 12.90 9.02 29.36
C GLU A 930 14.21 9.67 28.85
N GLY A 931 14.84 9.10 27.82
CA GLY A 931 16.12 9.55 27.27
C GLY A 931 16.23 9.45 25.74
N LYS A 932 17.39 9.05 25.23
CA LYS A 932 17.63 9.00 23.76
C LYS A 932 16.87 7.85 23.09
N PRO A 933 16.28 8.05 21.88
CA PRO A 933 15.56 7.01 21.15
C PRO A 933 16.33 5.70 20.97
N HIS A 934 15.57 4.60 20.88
CA HIS A 934 16.03 3.22 20.65
C HIS A 934 17.02 2.69 21.69
N ARG A 935 17.03 3.24 22.91
CA ARG A 935 17.80 2.75 24.06
C ARG A 935 16.91 2.35 25.24
N ASP A 936 15.60 2.43 25.03
CA ASP A 936 14.48 2.12 25.91
C ASP A 936 14.30 0.61 26.18
N PHE A 937 15.41 -0.11 26.34
CA PHE A 937 15.44 -1.57 26.44
C PHE A 937 14.60 -2.12 27.61
N ALA A 938 14.58 -1.42 28.76
CA ALA A 938 13.82 -1.86 29.93
C ALA A 938 12.31 -1.74 29.68
N LEU A 939 11.86 -0.61 29.13
CA LEU A 939 10.46 -0.39 28.76
C LEU A 939 10.00 -1.40 27.69
N GLN A 940 10.82 -1.62 26.67
CA GLN A 940 10.48 -2.51 25.56
C GLN A 940 10.43 -3.98 25.96
N LEU A 941 11.35 -4.44 26.81
CA LEU A 941 11.31 -5.80 27.36
C LEU A 941 10.20 -5.96 28.41
N ALA A 942 9.92 -4.94 29.23
CA ALA A 942 8.79 -4.97 30.16
C ALA A 942 7.46 -5.18 29.43
N ARG A 943 7.24 -4.46 28.32
CA ARG A 943 6.08 -4.65 27.43
C ARG A 943 6.03 -6.00 26.70
N ARG A 944 7.05 -6.85 26.87
CA ARG A 944 7.16 -8.22 26.34
C ARG A 944 7.10 -9.28 27.45
N GLY A 945 6.63 -8.92 28.65
CA GLY A 945 6.44 -9.86 29.77
C GLY A 945 7.68 -10.11 30.64
N PHE A 946 8.74 -9.30 30.51
CA PHE A 946 9.92 -9.40 31.36
C PHE A 946 9.81 -8.48 32.58
N VAL A 947 10.27 -8.92 33.75
CA VAL A 947 10.59 -7.98 34.84
C VAL A 947 11.92 -7.31 34.50
N THR A 948 11.99 -5.98 34.50
CA THR A 948 13.24 -5.28 34.16
C THR A 948 13.67 -4.32 35.26
N LEU A 949 14.98 -4.29 35.53
CA LEU A 949 15.59 -3.33 36.44
C LEU A 949 16.54 -2.46 35.63
N SER A 950 16.36 -1.15 35.66
CA SER A 950 17.31 -0.19 35.10
C SER A 950 18.14 0.47 36.18
N ILE A 951 19.45 0.48 35.98
CA ILE A 951 20.43 1.18 36.82
C ILE A 951 21.41 1.99 35.96
N GLY A 952 21.95 3.06 36.53
CA GLY A 952 22.99 3.86 35.90
C GLY A 952 23.91 4.52 36.91
N THR A 953 24.96 5.16 36.40
CA THR A 953 26.01 5.83 37.16
C THR A 953 25.79 7.34 37.24
N THR A 954 24.57 7.77 37.57
CA THR A 954 24.08 9.15 37.40
C THR A 954 25.00 10.21 38.02
N GLU A 955 25.36 10.09 39.30
CA GLU A 955 26.23 11.04 40.01
C GLU A 955 27.67 11.01 39.45
N ALA A 956 28.19 9.83 39.15
CA ALA A 956 29.53 9.66 38.58
C ALA A 956 29.61 10.22 37.14
N THR A 957 28.54 10.08 36.35
CA THR A 957 28.42 10.64 35.01
C THR A 957 28.37 12.17 35.07
N GLN A 958 27.59 12.75 35.99
CA GLN A 958 27.58 14.20 36.26
C GLN A 958 28.97 14.70 36.71
N ALA A 959 29.65 13.95 37.58
CA ALA A 959 31.03 14.21 38.02
C ALA A 959 32.11 13.92 36.95
N LYS A 960 31.73 13.37 35.79
CA LYS A 960 32.62 12.96 34.68
C LYS A 960 33.67 11.91 35.07
N THR A 961 33.37 11.11 36.10
CA THR A 961 34.09 9.88 36.46
C THR A 961 33.41 8.63 35.88
N TYR A 962 32.13 8.69 35.52
CA TYR A 962 31.31 7.70 34.79
C TYR A 962 31.15 6.29 35.42
N SER A 963 31.99 5.90 36.37
CA SER A 963 32.16 4.51 36.83
C SER A 963 32.28 4.42 38.35
N LEU A 964 32.45 3.20 38.87
CA LEU A 964 32.51 2.90 40.31
C LEU A 964 33.93 2.50 40.73
N TYR A 965 34.30 2.79 41.97
CA TYR A 965 35.67 2.73 42.45
C TYR A 965 35.74 2.15 43.86
N HIS A 966 36.50 1.07 44.06
CA HIS A 966 36.60 0.38 45.35
C HIS A 966 38.07 0.17 45.75
N PRO A 967 38.48 0.50 46.99
CA PRO A 967 37.69 1.13 48.05
C PRO A 967 37.36 2.62 47.81
N SER A 968 38.08 3.34 46.94
CA SER A 968 37.79 4.75 46.63
C SER A 968 38.26 5.19 45.24
N LEU A 969 37.85 6.38 44.80
CA LEU A 969 38.24 6.98 43.51
C LEU A 969 39.75 7.22 43.37
N ASP A 970 40.44 7.61 44.44
CA ASP A 970 41.88 7.94 44.41
C ASP A 970 42.79 6.76 44.79
N ASP A 971 42.21 5.68 45.32
CA ASP A 971 42.86 4.41 45.61
C ASP A 971 41.89 3.26 45.28
N ALA A 972 41.77 2.92 43.98
CA ALA A 972 40.93 1.82 43.51
C ALA A 972 41.76 0.55 43.30
N SER A 973 41.51 -0.46 44.13
CA SER A 973 42.09 -1.80 44.04
C SER A 973 41.42 -2.67 42.96
N VAL A 974 40.18 -2.35 42.60
CA VAL A 974 39.41 -2.99 41.52
C VAL A 974 39.37 -2.06 40.31
N GLN A 975 39.61 -2.59 39.10
CA GLN A 975 39.45 -1.83 37.86
C GLN A 975 38.00 -1.36 37.71
N PRO A 976 37.72 -0.08 37.40
CA PRO A 976 36.36 0.45 37.48
C PRO A 976 35.31 -0.29 36.64
N LEU A 977 35.65 -0.80 35.44
CA LEU A 977 34.73 -1.64 34.65
C LEU A 977 34.45 -3.01 35.28
N SER A 978 35.39 -3.55 36.06
CA SER A 978 35.18 -4.74 36.89
C SER A 978 34.30 -4.42 38.11
N MET A 979 34.45 -3.23 38.70
CA MET A 979 33.58 -2.78 39.80
C MET A 979 32.14 -2.53 39.33
N LEU A 980 31.94 -2.05 38.10
CA LEU A 980 30.62 -2.02 37.46
C LEU A 980 30.02 -3.42 37.31
N ALA A 981 30.80 -4.41 36.86
CA ALA A 981 30.34 -5.80 36.79
C ALA A 981 29.94 -6.38 38.17
N CYS A 982 30.65 -6.03 39.24
CA CYS A 982 30.26 -6.33 40.62
C CYS A 982 28.91 -5.68 40.99
N ALA A 983 28.72 -4.40 40.69
CA ALA A 983 27.45 -3.70 40.94
C ALA A 983 26.27 -4.31 40.16
N ALA A 984 26.49 -4.77 38.93
CA ALA A 984 25.49 -5.53 38.17
C ALA A 984 25.19 -6.91 38.79
N ALA A 985 26.21 -7.62 39.31
CA ALA A 985 26.03 -8.89 40.01
C ALA A 985 25.27 -8.74 41.35
N ASN A 986 25.32 -7.57 41.98
CA ASN A 986 24.49 -7.20 43.13
C ASN A 986 23.07 -6.79 42.71
N ALA A 987 22.92 -6.02 41.62
CA ALA A 987 21.61 -5.67 41.06
C ALA A 987 20.83 -6.89 40.53
N TRP A 988 21.52 -7.93 40.07
CA TRP A 988 20.93 -9.24 39.80
C TRP A 988 20.22 -9.82 41.03
N GLN A 989 20.76 -9.60 42.24
CA GLN A 989 20.13 -10.09 43.48
C GLN A 989 18.78 -9.39 43.71
N VAL A 990 18.69 -8.09 43.44
CA VAL A 990 17.42 -7.32 43.52
C VAL A 990 16.34 -7.91 42.61
N LEU A 991 16.71 -8.42 41.42
CA LEU A 991 15.80 -9.13 40.53
C LEU A 991 15.52 -10.56 41.02
N ALA A 992 16.51 -11.31 41.48
CA ALA A 992 16.36 -12.68 41.95
C ALA A 992 15.56 -12.81 43.27
N ASP A 993 15.54 -11.77 44.09
CA ASP A 993 14.76 -11.68 45.33
C ASP A 993 13.28 -11.30 45.08
N ARG A 994 12.89 -11.00 43.83
CA ARG A 994 11.50 -10.73 43.47
C ARG A 994 10.68 -12.03 43.45
N PRO A 995 9.55 -12.12 44.17
CA PRO A 995 8.67 -13.29 44.09
C PRO A 995 8.09 -13.50 42.68
N GLU A 996 8.11 -12.48 41.84
CA GLU A 996 7.67 -12.56 40.45
C GLU A 996 8.69 -13.24 39.51
N VAL A 997 9.98 -13.33 39.88
CA VAL A 997 11.08 -13.63 38.94
C VAL A 997 11.63 -15.05 39.10
N ASP A 998 11.93 -15.70 37.97
CA ASP A 998 12.78 -16.90 37.95
C ASP A 998 14.26 -16.49 37.88
N SER A 999 14.99 -16.70 38.97
CA SER A 999 16.41 -16.36 39.08
C SER A 999 17.32 -17.09 38.09
N ASN A 1000 16.87 -18.20 37.50
CA ASN A 1000 17.61 -18.91 36.45
C ASN A 1000 17.49 -18.23 35.07
N ARG A 1001 16.56 -17.28 34.91
CA ARG A 1001 16.21 -16.66 33.62
C ARG A 1001 16.36 -15.13 33.65
N ILE A 1002 17.48 -14.68 34.21
CA ILE A 1002 17.89 -13.27 34.26
C ILE A 1002 19.00 -12.98 33.23
N GLY A 1003 18.74 -12.08 32.29
CA GLY A 1003 19.70 -11.56 31.31
C GLY A 1003 20.26 -10.17 31.66
N VAL A 1004 21.21 -9.68 30.84
CA VAL A 1004 21.71 -8.29 30.93
C VAL A 1004 21.90 -7.64 29.57
N VAL A 1005 21.53 -6.37 29.44
CA VAL A 1005 21.67 -5.57 28.20
C VAL A 1005 22.17 -4.15 28.47
N GLY A 1006 22.90 -3.61 27.50
CA GLY A 1006 23.27 -2.20 27.48
C GLY A 1006 23.88 -1.77 26.15
N HIS A 1007 23.99 -0.46 25.95
CA HIS A 1007 24.53 0.14 24.73
C HIS A 1007 25.77 1.02 25.01
N SER A 1008 26.78 0.97 24.14
CA SER A 1008 28.01 1.77 24.23
C SER A 1008 28.73 1.56 25.57
N PHE A 1009 28.81 2.55 26.46
CA PHE A 1009 29.25 2.39 27.86
C PHE A 1009 28.49 1.29 28.60
N GLY A 1010 27.16 1.28 28.48
CA GLY A 1010 26.30 0.24 29.02
C GLY A 1010 26.55 -1.12 28.37
N GLY A 1011 26.95 -1.15 27.09
CA GLY A 1011 27.34 -2.38 26.40
C GLY A 1011 28.63 -2.97 26.99
N LYS A 1012 29.64 -2.13 27.21
CA LYS A 1012 30.91 -2.53 27.88
C LYS A 1012 30.63 -3.09 29.28
N TRP A 1013 29.73 -2.45 30.02
CA TRP A 1013 29.27 -2.89 31.35
C TRP A 1013 28.51 -4.23 31.27
N ALA A 1014 27.49 -4.36 30.41
CA ALA A 1014 26.72 -5.59 30.24
C ALA A 1014 27.59 -6.78 29.82
N MET A 1015 28.58 -6.55 28.95
CA MET A 1015 29.57 -7.56 28.55
C MET A 1015 30.43 -8.02 29.72
N PHE A 1016 31.04 -7.10 30.47
CA PHE A 1016 31.84 -7.47 31.65
C PHE A 1016 31.00 -8.12 32.76
N ALA A 1017 29.75 -7.67 32.97
CA ALA A 1017 28.82 -8.26 33.92
C ALA A 1017 28.47 -9.72 33.55
N ALA A 1018 28.12 -9.98 32.29
CA ALA A 1018 27.79 -11.32 31.81
C ALA A 1018 29.01 -12.26 31.80
N CYS A 1019 30.18 -11.79 31.33
CA CYS A 1019 31.38 -12.61 31.24
C CYS A 1019 31.94 -12.99 32.62
N LEU A 1020 32.01 -12.03 33.55
CA LEU A 1020 32.58 -12.26 34.88
C LEU A 1020 31.58 -12.94 35.83
N SER A 1021 30.29 -12.57 35.82
CA SER A 1021 29.28 -13.18 36.69
C SER A 1021 28.54 -14.33 36.00
N GLU A 1022 28.57 -15.52 36.62
CA GLU A 1022 27.83 -16.70 36.12
C GLU A 1022 26.31 -16.61 36.37
N ARG A 1023 25.89 -15.64 37.19
CA ARG A 1023 24.49 -15.38 37.56
C ARG A 1023 23.60 -15.03 36.36
N PHE A 1024 24.16 -14.38 35.33
CA PHE A 1024 23.39 -14.03 34.13
C PHE A 1024 23.29 -15.21 33.17
N ALA A 1025 22.08 -15.56 32.74
CA ALA A 1025 21.81 -16.66 31.84
C ALA A 1025 22.21 -16.35 30.38
N CYS A 1026 22.10 -15.09 29.95
CA CYS A 1026 22.51 -14.61 28.64
C CYS A 1026 22.82 -13.10 28.67
N GLY A 1027 23.43 -12.56 27.60
CA GLY A 1027 23.71 -11.13 27.48
C GLY A 1027 23.57 -10.59 26.05
N ALA A 1028 23.12 -9.35 25.91
CA ALA A 1028 23.07 -8.65 24.62
C ALA A 1028 23.87 -7.34 24.72
N TRP A 1029 24.82 -7.15 23.80
CA TRP A 1029 25.79 -6.06 23.86
C TRP A 1029 25.64 -5.16 22.62
N SER A 1030 25.11 -3.94 22.79
CA SER A 1030 24.86 -3.03 21.67
C SER A 1030 26.04 -2.07 21.44
N ASP A 1031 26.84 -2.39 20.43
CA ASP A 1031 28.04 -1.66 19.99
C ASP A 1031 29.00 -1.20 21.12
N PRO A 1032 29.46 -2.13 22.00
CA PRO A 1032 30.46 -1.82 23.03
C PRO A 1032 31.87 -1.58 22.47
N GLY A 1033 32.21 -2.09 21.28
CA GLY A 1033 33.58 -2.41 20.92
C GLY A 1033 34.02 -3.69 21.66
N ILE A 1034 33.81 -4.87 21.08
CA ILE A 1034 34.03 -6.17 21.73
C ILE A 1034 35.50 -6.63 21.76
N VAL A 1035 36.43 -5.84 21.19
CA VAL A 1035 37.89 -6.09 21.26
C VAL A 1035 38.62 -4.78 21.51
N PHE A 1036 39.93 -4.81 21.73
CA PHE A 1036 40.75 -3.61 21.75
C PHE A 1036 41.07 -3.15 20.32
N ASP A 1037 40.86 -1.87 20.03
CA ASP A 1037 41.11 -1.29 18.71
C ASP A 1037 41.53 0.18 18.86
N GLU A 1038 42.83 0.42 19.05
CA GLU A 1038 43.39 1.76 19.29
C GLU A 1038 43.19 2.73 18.12
N SER A 1039 42.80 2.23 16.94
CA SER A 1039 42.43 3.06 15.78
C SER A 1039 41.04 3.70 15.90
N MET A 1040 40.15 3.14 16.73
CA MET A 1040 38.72 3.49 16.76
C MET A 1040 38.34 4.25 18.04
N SER A 1041 37.91 5.50 17.88
CA SER A 1041 37.60 6.40 19.01
C SER A 1041 36.43 5.96 19.92
N GLY A 1042 35.58 5.04 19.46
CA GLY A 1042 34.52 4.40 20.27
C GLY A 1042 35.02 3.24 21.15
N VAL A 1043 36.19 2.68 20.86
CA VAL A 1043 36.74 1.45 21.47
C VAL A 1043 37.70 1.81 22.62
N ASN A 1044 37.26 2.71 23.49
CA ASN A 1044 38.12 3.52 24.35
C ASN A 1044 38.46 2.93 25.73
N TYR A 1045 38.82 1.65 25.82
CA TYR A 1045 39.09 0.94 27.10
C TYR A 1045 40.29 1.46 27.91
N TRP A 1046 41.18 2.22 27.27
CA TRP A 1046 42.33 2.90 27.90
C TRP A 1046 41.96 4.09 28.79
N GLU A 1047 40.69 4.48 28.85
CA GLU A 1047 40.28 5.61 29.69
C GLU A 1047 40.20 5.22 31.18
N PRO A 1048 40.42 6.17 32.13
CA PRO A 1048 40.60 5.87 33.56
C PRO A 1048 39.42 5.20 34.27
N TRP A 1049 38.23 5.27 33.68
CA TRP A 1049 36.98 4.70 34.19
C TRP A 1049 36.63 3.33 33.59
N TYR A 1050 37.55 2.74 32.82
CA TYR A 1050 37.44 1.37 32.31
C TYR A 1050 38.58 0.46 32.81
N LEU A 1051 39.62 0.28 31.98
CA LEU A 1051 40.84 -0.49 32.29
C LEU A 1051 42.09 0.43 32.34
N GLY A 1052 41.91 1.72 32.09
CA GLY A 1052 42.98 2.72 32.11
C GLY A 1052 43.31 3.31 33.48
N TYR A 1053 42.80 2.71 34.57
CA TYR A 1053 42.79 3.35 35.88
C TYR A 1053 44.19 3.67 36.42
N HIS A 1054 44.35 4.89 36.91
CA HIS A 1054 45.55 5.38 37.60
C HIS A 1054 45.16 6.54 38.51
N SER A 1055 46.00 6.85 39.50
CA SER A 1055 45.84 8.01 40.37
C SER A 1055 45.84 9.32 39.57
N ARG A 1056 45.11 10.32 40.08
CA ARG A 1056 44.97 11.63 39.42
C ARG A 1056 46.30 12.41 39.48
N PRO A 1057 46.62 13.26 38.48
CA PRO A 1057 45.79 13.70 37.36
C PRO A 1057 45.71 12.69 36.21
N TRP A 1058 44.49 12.53 35.70
CA TRP A 1058 44.18 11.65 34.58
C TRP A 1058 44.66 12.20 33.22
N ARG A 1059 44.81 11.29 32.25
CA ARG A 1059 45.03 11.61 30.83
C ARG A 1059 43.87 12.44 30.24
N LYS A 1060 44.09 13.12 29.12
CA LYS A 1060 43.00 13.77 28.38
C LYS A 1060 42.19 12.69 27.66
N ARG A 1061 40.86 12.78 27.68
CA ARG A 1061 39.99 11.88 26.92
C ARG A 1061 40.30 11.97 25.42
N GLY A 1062 40.36 10.82 24.74
CA GLY A 1062 40.67 10.71 23.31
C GLY A 1062 41.64 9.58 23.00
N LEU A 1063 42.01 9.45 21.72
CA LEU A 1063 42.94 8.44 21.22
C LEU A 1063 44.29 8.44 21.96
N ILE A 1064 45.01 7.34 21.83
CA ILE A 1064 46.37 7.17 22.37
C ILE A 1064 47.35 7.85 21.42
N THR A 1065 48.21 8.71 21.95
CA THR A 1065 49.32 9.35 21.22
C THR A 1065 50.54 9.44 22.14
N ALA A 1066 51.71 9.78 21.58
CA ALA A 1066 52.93 10.01 22.38
C ALA A 1066 52.72 11.07 23.48
N ASP A 1067 51.97 12.13 23.20
CA ASP A 1067 51.65 13.22 24.14
C ASP A 1067 50.46 12.89 25.08
N ASN A 1068 49.69 11.84 24.78
CA ASN A 1068 48.51 11.42 25.55
C ASN A 1068 48.45 9.88 25.69
N PRO A 1069 49.45 9.25 26.33
CA PRO A 1069 49.56 7.79 26.37
C PRO A 1069 48.44 7.12 27.18
N ALA A 1070 48.23 5.82 26.93
CA ALA A 1070 47.48 4.95 27.83
C ALA A 1070 48.23 4.73 29.15
N ARG A 1071 47.48 4.38 30.21
CA ARG A 1071 47.99 4.14 31.57
C ARG A 1071 47.18 3.02 32.23
N GLY A 1072 47.53 2.63 33.46
CA GLY A 1072 46.77 1.65 34.24
C GLY A 1072 47.01 0.19 33.85
N LEU A 1073 45.95 -0.62 33.78
CA LEU A 1073 46.03 -2.02 33.37
C LEU A 1073 46.10 -2.17 31.85
N TYR A 1074 45.28 -1.41 31.11
CA TYR A 1074 45.11 -1.52 29.65
C TYR A 1074 46.41 -1.73 28.85
N PRO A 1075 47.45 -0.86 28.91
CA PRO A 1075 48.67 -1.05 28.12
C PRO A 1075 49.47 -2.30 28.51
N LYS A 1076 49.24 -2.87 29.71
CA LYS A 1076 49.85 -4.14 30.16
C LYS A 1076 49.14 -5.36 29.58
N LEU A 1077 47.87 -5.24 29.19
CA LEU A 1077 47.12 -6.30 28.49
C LEU A 1077 47.57 -6.36 27.03
N VAL A 1078 47.53 -5.21 26.34
CA VAL A 1078 47.96 -5.07 24.95
C VAL A 1078 49.42 -5.52 24.77
N ALA A 1079 50.34 -5.06 25.63
CA ALA A 1079 51.75 -5.48 25.58
C ALA A 1079 52.02 -6.96 25.93
N LYS A 1080 51.00 -7.71 26.37
CA LYS A 1080 51.04 -9.17 26.59
C LYS A 1080 50.24 -9.97 25.54
N GLY A 1081 49.54 -9.31 24.62
CA GLY A 1081 48.65 -9.97 23.67
C GLY A 1081 47.33 -10.48 24.27
N HIS A 1082 46.87 -9.89 25.39
CA HIS A 1082 45.53 -10.16 25.92
C HIS A 1082 44.50 -9.19 25.33
N ASP A 1083 43.36 -9.74 24.92
CA ASP A 1083 42.21 -9.00 24.39
C ASP A 1083 40.90 -9.62 24.94
N LEU A 1084 39.78 -8.92 24.74
CA LEU A 1084 38.47 -9.17 25.33
C LEU A 1084 37.79 -10.45 24.81
N HIS A 1085 38.26 -11.03 23.71
CA HIS A 1085 37.80 -12.35 23.24
C HIS A 1085 38.09 -13.47 24.28
N GLU A 1086 39.10 -13.30 25.13
CA GLU A 1086 39.32 -14.15 26.30
C GLU A 1086 38.15 -14.05 27.32
N LEU A 1087 37.57 -12.86 27.51
CA LEU A 1087 36.40 -12.68 28.37
C LEU A 1087 35.13 -13.22 27.73
N HIS A 1088 34.91 -13.05 26.42
CA HIS A 1088 33.76 -13.64 25.73
C HIS A 1088 33.69 -15.16 25.91
N ALA A 1089 34.85 -15.82 25.93
CA ALA A 1089 34.94 -17.25 26.15
C ALA A 1089 34.30 -17.68 27.49
N LEU A 1090 34.33 -16.83 28.53
CA LEU A 1090 33.69 -17.09 29.83
C LEU A 1090 32.15 -17.16 29.76
N MET A 1091 31.53 -16.73 28.66
CA MET A 1091 30.11 -17.00 28.40
C MET A 1091 29.85 -18.49 28.20
N ALA A 1092 30.60 -19.16 27.31
CA ALA A 1092 30.27 -20.48 26.78
C ALA A 1092 30.07 -21.55 27.88
N PRO A 1093 28.91 -22.26 27.91
CA PRO A 1093 27.91 -22.40 26.84
C PRO A 1093 26.76 -21.37 26.83
N ARG A 1094 26.77 -20.34 27.70
CA ARG A 1094 25.70 -19.33 27.76
C ARG A 1094 25.66 -18.48 26.48
N PRO A 1095 24.48 -18.19 25.92
CA PRO A 1095 24.38 -17.45 24.66
C PRO A 1095 24.62 -15.94 24.84
N PHE A 1096 25.14 -15.29 23.80
CA PHE A 1096 25.23 -13.84 23.71
C PHE A 1096 25.04 -13.30 22.28
N LEU A 1097 24.49 -12.09 22.18
CA LEU A 1097 24.28 -11.35 20.94
C LEU A 1097 25.10 -10.05 20.95
N VAL A 1098 25.87 -9.84 19.88
CA VAL A 1098 26.52 -8.56 19.57
C VAL A 1098 25.64 -7.81 18.57
N SER A 1099 24.99 -6.73 19.03
CA SER A 1099 24.26 -5.82 18.14
C SER A 1099 25.24 -4.77 17.63
N GLY A 1100 26.05 -5.16 16.64
CA GLY A 1100 27.22 -4.42 16.18
C GLY A 1100 26.90 -3.16 15.39
N GLY A 1101 27.64 -2.09 15.66
CA GLY A 1101 27.56 -0.79 15.01
C GLY A 1101 28.94 -0.31 14.55
N SER A 1102 29.20 0.99 14.69
CA SER A 1102 30.47 1.58 14.26
C SER A 1102 31.69 1.24 15.14
N ALA A 1103 31.50 0.69 16.35
CA ALA A 1103 32.60 0.15 17.17
C ALA A 1103 32.85 -1.35 16.88
N ASP A 1104 31.80 -2.05 16.46
CA ASP A 1104 31.77 -3.47 16.13
C ASP A 1104 31.37 -3.76 14.66
N PRO A 1105 32.25 -3.40 13.70
CA PRO A 1105 32.09 -3.74 12.30
C PRO A 1105 32.22 -5.25 12.06
N ILE A 1106 31.78 -5.73 10.89
CA ILE A 1106 31.65 -7.17 10.61
C ILE A 1106 32.94 -8.00 10.79
N ARG A 1107 34.13 -7.39 10.67
CA ARG A 1107 35.42 -8.05 10.97
C ARG A 1107 35.54 -8.59 12.42
N ARG A 1108 34.70 -8.15 13.36
CA ARG A 1108 34.69 -8.70 14.73
C ARG A 1108 34.35 -10.20 14.78
N TRP A 1109 33.83 -10.79 13.70
CA TRP A 1109 33.73 -12.26 13.56
C TRP A 1109 35.08 -12.97 13.78
N GLU A 1110 36.23 -12.38 13.40
CA GLU A 1110 37.57 -12.92 13.71
C GLU A 1110 37.77 -13.25 15.21
N ALA A 1111 37.19 -12.44 16.10
CA ALA A 1111 37.25 -12.62 17.55
C ALA A 1111 36.11 -13.52 18.06
N LEU A 1112 34.92 -13.45 17.45
CA LEU A 1112 33.76 -14.26 17.82
C LEU A 1112 33.93 -15.74 17.43
N ASN A 1113 34.65 -16.05 16.35
CA ASN A 1113 34.89 -17.40 15.89
C ASN A 1113 35.63 -18.27 16.93
N HIS A 1114 36.45 -17.67 17.79
CA HIS A 1114 37.02 -18.36 18.95
C HIS A 1114 35.93 -18.87 19.91
N CYS A 1115 34.87 -18.09 20.12
CA CYS A 1115 33.72 -18.50 20.93
C CYS A 1115 32.79 -19.47 20.18
N VAL A 1116 32.66 -19.35 18.86
CA VAL A 1116 31.95 -20.34 18.03
C VAL A 1116 32.64 -21.70 18.15
N ALA A 1117 33.96 -21.78 17.98
CA ALA A 1117 34.72 -23.02 18.11
C ALA A 1117 34.61 -23.67 19.51
N ILE A 1118 34.60 -22.87 20.58
CA ILE A 1118 34.35 -23.36 21.95
C ILE A 1118 32.94 -23.93 22.08
N ASN A 1119 31.91 -23.24 21.55
CA ASN A 1119 30.53 -23.73 21.63
C ASN A 1119 30.30 -24.98 20.77
N GLN A 1120 30.90 -25.06 19.58
CA GLN A 1120 30.88 -26.27 18.74
C GLN A 1120 31.49 -27.48 19.48
N LEU A 1121 32.60 -27.28 20.19
CA LEU A 1121 33.21 -28.31 21.05
C LEU A 1121 32.28 -28.78 22.19
N LEU A 1122 31.41 -27.88 22.68
CA LEU A 1122 30.39 -28.17 23.70
C LEU A 1122 29.08 -28.72 23.10
N GLY A 1123 28.97 -28.86 21.77
CA GLY A 1123 27.78 -29.36 21.10
C GLY A 1123 26.70 -28.30 20.85
N HIS A 1124 27.09 -27.04 20.63
CA HIS A 1124 26.18 -25.94 20.31
C HIS A 1124 26.67 -25.04 19.17
N ASP A 1125 25.74 -24.59 18.34
CA ASP A 1125 25.91 -23.65 17.24
C ASP A 1125 25.16 -22.31 17.48
N ASP A 1126 24.05 -22.33 18.21
CA ASP A 1126 23.15 -21.17 18.44
C ASP A 1126 23.57 -20.16 19.54
N ARG A 1127 24.84 -20.14 19.96
CA ARG A 1127 25.30 -19.44 21.19
C ARG A 1127 25.97 -18.09 20.98
N VAL A 1128 26.48 -17.82 19.79
CA VAL A 1128 27.16 -16.57 19.46
C VAL A 1128 26.43 -15.99 18.26
N ALA A 1129 25.93 -14.76 18.35
CA ALA A 1129 25.22 -14.11 17.26
C ALA A 1129 25.73 -12.67 17.05
N MET A 1130 25.72 -12.20 15.81
CA MET A 1130 26.08 -10.82 15.47
C MET A 1130 25.23 -10.24 14.33
N THR A 1131 24.53 -9.14 14.61
CA THR A 1131 23.96 -8.23 13.60
C THR A 1131 24.93 -7.08 13.33
N ASN A 1132 24.82 -6.43 12.17
CA ASN A 1132 25.67 -5.31 11.79
C ASN A 1132 24.86 -4.13 11.25
N ARG A 1133 25.23 -2.93 11.66
CA ARG A 1133 24.80 -1.64 11.06
C ARG A 1133 26.02 -0.69 10.99
N PRO A 1134 26.03 0.33 10.14
CA PRO A 1134 27.18 1.21 9.99
C PRO A 1134 27.31 2.24 11.12
N ASP A 1135 26.21 2.59 11.79
CA ASP A 1135 26.13 3.73 12.70
C ASP A 1135 26.14 3.32 14.19
N HIS A 1136 26.77 4.12 15.07
CA HIS A 1136 26.90 3.79 16.50
C HIS A 1136 25.55 3.56 17.20
N SER A 1137 24.56 4.40 16.93
CA SER A 1137 23.26 4.34 17.60
C SER A 1137 22.47 3.07 17.19
N PRO A 1138 21.80 2.38 18.12
CA PRO A 1138 20.77 1.40 17.77
C PRO A 1138 19.58 2.08 17.08
N ASN A 1139 18.79 1.27 16.38
CA ASN A 1139 17.56 1.63 15.69
C ASN A 1139 16.47 0.56 15.92
N ALA A 1140 15.25 0.77 15.41
CA ALA A 1140 14.12 -0.14 15.64
C ALA A 1140 14.40 -1.58 15.18
N ASP A 1141 14.99 -1.75 13.99
CA ASP A 1141 15.39 -3.04 13.44
C ASP A 1141 16.42 -3.77 14.33
N SER A 1142 17.57 -3.14 14.60
CA SER A 1142 18.65 -3.77 15.38
C SER A 1142 18.25 -4.07 16.84
N ASN A 1143 17.23 -3.39 17.36
CA ASN A 1143 16.61 -3.72 18.65
C ASN A 1143 15.62 -4.89 18.57
N SER A 1144 14.94 -5.12 17.44
CA SER A 1144 14.02 -6.27 17.30
C SER A 1144 14.72 -7.61 17.55
N VAL A 1145 15.96 -7.76 17.05
CA VAL A 1145 16.80 -8.94 17.27
C VAL A 1145 17.29 -9.04 18.72
N ILE A 1146 17.54 -7.91 19.40
CA ILE A 1146 17.86 -7.90 20.85
C ILE A 1146 16.68 -8.42 21.67
N PHE A 1147 15.45 -8.04 21.33
CA PHE A 1147 14.26 -8.51 22.05
C PHE A 1147 14.00 -9.99 21.76
N ALA A 1148 14.01 -10.42 20.50
CA ALA A 1148 13.86 -11.81 20.10
C ALA A 1148 14.95 -12.74 20.70
N PHE A 1149 16.16 -12.23 20.91
CA PHE A 1149 17.23 -12.93 21.63
C PHE A 1149 16.85 -13.24 23.08
N PHE A 1150 16.34 -12.27 23.84
CA PHE A 1150 15.87 -12.52 25.22
C PHE A 1150 14.63 -13.40 25.25
N GLU A 1151 13.69 -13.22 24.31
CA GLU A 1151 12.51 -14.09 24.17
C GLU A 1151 12.92 -15.55 23.93
N ARG A 1152 13.79 -15.83 22.95
CA ARG A 1152 14.29 -17.19 22.65
C ARG A 1152 14.99 -17.84 23.84
N HIS A 1153 15.85 -17.09 24.55
CA HIS A 1153 16.73 -17.67 25.57
C HIS A 1153 16.18 -17.63 27.01
N LEU A 1154 15.19 -16.78 27.31
CA LEU A 1154 14.62 -16.64 28.67
C LEU A 1154 13.10 -16.85 28.77
N ALA A 1155 12.31 -16.56 27.71
CA ALA A 1155 10.85 -16.71 27.81
C ALA A 1155 10.39 -18.18 27.67
N THR A 1156 11.15 -19.02 26.94
CA THR A 1156 10.86 -20.45 26.86
C THR A 1156 11.24 -21.18 28.16
N ASN A 1157 10.28 -21.90 28.76
CA ASN A 1157 10.53 -22.82 29.89
C ASN A 1157 11.33 -24.06 29.43
N LYS A 1158 12.62 -23.87 29.18
CA LYS A 1158 13.57 -24.98 29.06
C LYS A 1158 13.76 -25.57 30.46
N GLN A 1159 13.44 -26.84 30.63
CA GLN A 1159 13.92 -27.58 31.81
C GLN A 1159 15.45 -27.50 31.84
N PRO A 1160 16.07 -27.37 33.02
CA PRO A 1160 17.53 -27.32 33.13
C PRO A 1160 18.16 -28.61 32.57
N LEU A 1161 19.25 -28.42 31.80
CA LEU A 1161 20.11 -29.47 31.26
C LEU A 1161 21.15 -29.92 32.28
#